data_AF-A0A954ILQ7-F1
#
_entry.id   AF-A0A954ILQ7-F1
#
_cell.length_a   1.000
_cell.length_b   1.000
_cell.length_c   1.000
_cell.angle_alpha   90.00
_cell.angle_beta   90.00
_cell.angle_gamma   90.00
#
_symmetry.space_group_name_H-M   'P 1'
#
loop_
_entity.id
_entity.type
_entity.pdbx_description
1 polymer ?
#
loop_
_entity_poly.entity_id
_entity_poly.type
_entity_poly.pdbx_seq_one_letter_code
_entity_poly.pdbx_strand_id
1 'polypeptide(L)'
;AVAGNVSITALGDVLLSAGTDTNFNRDQYTMEARTDSFAGSAIPLDKVDSDATLLQDNRITIAAGANVNSAGDIKLHAERLGLANMASRAKAVNWASAAASAINSALGGQDAYDGTITVGATGIVDVLGTLQTGIKRNRTLILGDKQPGQQPTGWDASSGEITTYTNDSGIEYTQGFAVLESGLFLQLNAARANLERYRTSNTVLRDFYQLEINRISAELLSRGLASLESDGSITAREQYVMTVTVRPTTAQAGIIDVRGDALTGTGALNAPRDASVTIVNNTPARLILQGITIPEQVGGVFLNGEPVLNNAAITAINIPDQAAANFGAITPSTDTLAGAPQIQLENTFDGSSWTGAGTYPTPDILVTGDVTNYSGSFTAIAVGDVIYRASIRAANITTIAGGSVFIDGLTSYSVGGDPYGKLKTLGNGIAAYDQTAALNLLTANPTTVSLLGDTIIINAEFININGIVQSGKDNYSLTLPSSLNTEIANIRASSGARYTLLSVSNQDFKAFYDRVEDKILLKEVRVSGGNVQLTGHILSTGGGTIRVLNGYGNINVNNQTSVDIEIERLDVSQRGSGTLLLADKAKGTSANPAVTLYGNQTQSFMTTDGSVNVRTGESVRLAAGYSGGGTPGEAYEYLGAFGSVNLGAENYANTARWRHLTSPTAPVDGTYSPDAGWRYGFSVAMQTATRTTTTYGSSAWLGIDALARDPSNITSGPYTEIISQPKLLPEGTYYFKNAGITSNYTYATQTYNTQPPRSYQTAQWSTSTWYGKTTNYQTWVTEVYQETVSTHTFKADRGIAIDFIGTESPTLTVQSNNGGRILLAGPVLNPAGTTTLQSASGILQTN
;
A
#
# COMPACT_ATOMS: atom_id res chain seq x y z
N ALA A 1 -4.26 -2.73 -39.02
CA ALA A 1 -3.34 -3.87 -38.89
C ALA A 1 -1.93 -3.36 -38.57
N VAL A 2 -1.17 -4.08 -37.74
CA VAL A 2 0.25 -3.84 -37.47
C VAL A 2 1.05 -4.89 -38.25
N ALA A 3 1.86 -4.45 -39.20
CA ALA A 3 2.61 -5.33 -40.10
C ALA A 3 3.76 -6.05 -39.38
N GLY A 4 4.27 -7.12 -39.98
CA GLY A 4 5.39 -7.87 -39.43
C GLY A 4 6.65 -7.00 -39.34
N ASN A 5 7.48 -7.25 -38.32
CA ASN A 5 8.69 -6.47 -38.01
C ASN A 5 8.44 -5.00 -37.63
N VAL A 6 7.20 -4.61 -37.30
CA VAL A 6 6.88 -3.29 -36.75
C VAL A 6 6.93 -3.34 -35.22
N SER A 7 7.61 -2.36 -34.62
CA SER A 7 7.58 -2.15 -33.16
C SER A 7 6.86 -0.84 -32.84
N ILE A 8 5.75 -0.93 -32.12
CA ILE A 8 5.02 0.20 -31.55
C ILE A 8 5.38 0.27 -30.07
N THR A 9 5.82 1.43 -29.58
CA THR A 9 6.13 1.64 -28.15
C THR A 9 5.49 2.94 -27.68
N ALA A 10 4.56 2.84 -26.72
CA ALA A 10 3.90 3.99 -26.10
C ALA A 10 4.28 4.14 -24.62
N LEU A 11 4.45 5.38 -24.16
CA LEU A 11 4.64 5.72 -22.74
C LEU A 11 3.31 5.86 -21.97
N GLY A 12 2.18 5.92 -22.67
CA GLY A 12 0.83 5.81 -22.12
C GLY A 12 0.17 4.55 -22.68
N ASP A 13 -1.15 4.60 -22.90
CA ASP A 13 -1.91 3.47 -23.43
C ASP A 13 -1.72 3.30 -24.95
N VAL A 14 -1.88 2.06 -25.44
CA VAL A 14 -2.03 1.77 -26.87
C VAL A 14 -3.50 1.42 -27.14
N LEU A 15 -4.13 2.20 -28.00
CA LEU A 15 -5.54 2.03 -28.36
C LEU A 15 -5.61 1.62 -29.84
N LEU A 16 -6.10 0.41 -30.10
CA LEU A 16 -6.32 -0.12 -31.45
C LEU A 16 -7.79 -0.45 -31.60
N SER A 17 -8.44 0.07 -32.63
CA SER A 17 -9.86 -0.18 -32.81
C SER A 17 -10.28 -0.29 -34.28
N ALA A 18 -11.42 -0.95 -34.52
CA ALA A 18 -12.04 -1.13 -35.83
C ALA A 18 -13.58 -1.11 -35.69
N GLY A 19 -14.26 -0.23 -36.45
CA GLY A 19 -15.73 -0.05 -36.42
C GLY A 19 -16.29 0.68 -35.19
N THR A 20 -15.43 1.05 -34.24
CA THR A 20 -15.75 1.74 -32.99
C THR A 20 -14.45 2.29 -32.37
N ASP A 21 -14.53 3.18 -31.38
CA ASP A 21 -13.38 3.55 -30.55
C ASP A 21 -13.29 2.70 -29.26
N THR A 22 -12.19 2.83 -28.52
CA THR A 22 -11.98 2.10 -27.25
C THR A 22 -12.81 2.63 -26.08
N ASN A 23 -13.57 3.71 -26.28
CA ASN A 23 -14.54 4.28 -25.34
C ASN A 23 -15.99 3.96 -25.73
N PHE A 24 -16.18 3.03 -26.67
CA PHE A 24 -17.49 2.61 -27.18
C PHE A 24 -18.27 3.72 -27.90
N ASN A 25 -17.58 4.77 -28.38
CA ASN A 25 -18.15 5.68 -29.37
C ASN A 25 -18.08 4.99 -30.73
N ARG A 26 -19.25 4.65 -31.24
CA ARG A 26 -19.39 3.86 -32.48
C ARG A 26 -19.48 4.74 -33.70
N ASP A 27 -19.14 4.15 -34.84
CA ASP A 27 -19.53 4.68 -36.13
C ASP A 27 -21.06 4.69 -36.24
N GLN A 28 -21.62 5.85 -36.60
CA GLN A 28 -23.06 6.00 -36.74
C GLN A 28 -23.48 5.75 -38.19
N TYR A 29 -24.11 4.60 -38.43
CA TYR A 29 -24.73 4.28 -39.70
C TYR A 29 -26.23 4.59 -39.64
N THR A 30 -26.72 5.38 -40.58
CA THR A 30 -28.17 5.59 -40.80
C THR A 30 -28.49 5.19 -42.23
N MET A 31 -29.42 4.23 -42.40
CA MET A 31 -29.84 3.76 -43.72
C MET A 31 -31.35 3.72 -43.80
N GLU A 32 -31.92 4.29 -44.85
CA GLU A 32 -33.34 4.19 -45.15
C GLU A 32 -33.50 3.59 -46.55
N ALA A 33 -34.13 2.42 -46.63
CA ALA A 33 -34.60 1.83 -47.87
C ALA A 33 -36.10 2.05 -47.99
N ARG A 34 -36.54 2.59 -49.13
CA ARG A 34 -37.95 2.84 -49.41
C ARG A 34 -38.32 2.41 -50.82
N THR A 35 -39.33 1.55 -50.92
CA THR A 35 -39.96 1.15 -52.17
C THR A 35 -41.40 1.63 -52.18
N ASP A 36 -41.74 2.55 -53.08
CA ASP A 36 -43.13 2.95 -53.35
C ASP A 36 -43.55 2.40 -54.72
N SER A 37 -44.59 1.57 -54.76
CA SER A 37 -45.10 0.98 -56.01
C SER A 37 -46.59 1.28 -56.21
N PHE A 38 -46.95 1.61 -57.45
CA PHE A 38 -48.31 1.90 -57.88
C PHE A 38 -48.77 0.94 -58.97
N ALA A 39 -49.85 0.20 -58.72
CA ALA A 39 -50.46 -0.70 -59.68
C ALA A 39 -51.69 -0.07 -60.35
N GLY A 40 -51.68 0.06 -61.67
CA GLY A 40 -52.81 0.54 -62.48
C GLY A 40 -53.97 -0.47 -62.63
N SER A 41 -54.01 -1.53 -61.81
CA SER A 41 -54.97 -2.65 -61.87
C SER A 41 -55.76 -2.79 -60.57
N ALA A 42 -56.96 -3.38 -60.60
CA ALA A 42 -57.83 -3.58 -59.43
C ALA A 42 -57.28 -4.59 -58.42
N ILE A 43 -56.32 -5.41 -58.85
CA ILE A 43 -55.63 -6.38 -58.03
C ILE A 43 -54.34 -5.72 -57.52
N PRO A 44 -54.14 -5.62 -56.19
CA PRO A 44 -52.88 -5.16 -55.60
C PRO A 44 -51.69 -5.99 -56.12
N LEU A 45 -50.50 -5.39 -56.14
CA LEU A 45 -49.27 -6.20 -56.25
C LEU A 45 -49.21 -7.14 -55.05
N ASP A 46 -49.03 -8.42 -55.34
CA ASP A 46 -48.96 -9.51 -54.38
C ASP A 46 -47.67 -9.51 -53.56
N LYS A 47 -46.62 -8.84 -54.06
CA LYS A 47 -45.37 -8.64 -53.34
C LYS A 47 -44.76 -7.27 -53.64
N VAL A 48 -44.48 -6.48 -52.61
CA VAL A 48 -43.62 -5.30 -52.67
C VAL A 48 -42.55 -5.47 -51.60
N ASP A 49 -41.29 -5.29 -51.98
CA ASP A 49 -40.14 -5.64 -51.15
C ASP A 49 -39.24 -4.41 -50.96
N SER A 50 -38.64 -4.30 -49.78
CA SER A 50 -37.64 -3.30 -49.43
C SER A 50 -36.62 -3.99 -48.53
N ASP A 51 -35.35 -3.90 -48.92
CA ASP A 51 -34.25 -4.51 -48.18
C ASP A 51 -33.23 -3.44 -47.82
N ALA A 52 -32.93 -3.34 -46.53
CA ALA A 52 -31.81 -2.57 -46.01
C ALA A 52 -30.85 -3.54 -45.31
N THR A 53 -29.65 -3.72 -45.88
CA THR A 53 -28.62 -4.61 -45.35
C THR A 53 -27.33 -3.86 -45.04
N LEU A 54 -26.82 -4.03 -43.81
CA LEU A 54 -25.52 -3.53 -43.37
C LEU A 54 -24.68 -4.69 -42.83
N LEU A 55 -23.51 -4.92 -43.44
CA LEU A 55 -22.53 -5.93 -43.02
C LEU A 55 -21.18 -5.27 -42.76
N GLN A 56 -20.63 -5.46 -41.56
CA GLN A 56 -19.32 -4.91 -41.18
C GLN A 56 -18.32 -6.03 -40.90
N ASP A 57 -17.11 -5.90 -41.42
CA ASP A 57 -15.95 -6.74 -41.07
C ASP A 57 -14.91 -5.88 -40.37
N ASN A 58 -14.87 -6.01 -39.05
CA ASN A 58 -14.01 -5.22 -38.17
C ASN A 58 -12.87 -6.11 -37.69
N ARG A 59 -11.70 -5.99 -38.34
CA ARG A 59 -10.54 -6.82 -38.04
C ARG A 59 -9.34 -6.02 -37.54
N ILE A 60 -8.81 -6.44 -36.40
CA ILE A 60 -7.50 -6.01 -35.90
C ILE A 60 -6.52 -7.17 -36.06
N THR A 61 -5.43 -6.93 -36.78
CA THR A 61 -4.37 -7.94 -36.98
C THR A 61 -3.04 -7.40 -36.50
N ILE A 62 -2.38 -8.16 -35.63
CA ILE A 62 -1.00 -7.97 -35.18
C ILE A 62 -0.17 -9.09 -35.78
N ALA A 63 0.57 -8.80 -36.85
CA ALA A 63 1.27 -9.81 -37.62
C ALA A 63 2.43 -10.45 -36.84
N ALA A 64 2.86 -11.64 -37.29
CA ALA A 64 4.02 -12.32 -36.72
C ALA A 64 5.28 -11.42 -36.78
N GLY A 65 6.05 -11.41 -35.70
CA GLY A 65 7.23 -10.54 -35.56
C GLY A 65 6.92 -9.07 -35.27
N ALA A 66 5.64 -8.67 -35.16
CA ALA A 66 5.28 -7.35 -34.65
C ALA A 66 5.34 -7.31 -33.12
N ASN A 67 5.77 -6.18 -32.55
CA ASN A 67 5.79 -5.93 -31.10
C ASN A 67 4.96 -4.68 -30.78
N VAL A 68 3.96 -4.81 -29.94
CA VAL A 68 3.16 -3.68 -29.43
C VAL A 68 3.40 -3.56 -27.94
N ASN A 69 4.12 -2.51 -27.56
CA ASN A 69 4.60 -2.25 -26.22
C ASN A 69 3.91 -1.01 -25.65
N SER A 70 3.38 -1.13 -24.44
CA SER A 70 2.73 -0.05 -23.71
C SER A 70 3.35 0.07 -22.31
N ALA A 71 3.57 1.29 -21.82
CA ALA A 71 3.83 1.50 -20.40
C ALA A 71 2.52 1.49 -19.59
N GLY A 72 1.39 1.79 -20.25
CA GLY A 72 0.06 1.67 -19.68
C GLY A 72 -0.69 0.45 -20.19
N ASP A 73 -1.96 0.64 -20.56
CA ASP A 73 -2.83 -0.42 -21.06
C ASP A 73 -2.64 -0.66 -22.56
N ILE A 74 -3.06 -1.82 -23.05
CA ILE A 74 -3.31 -2.09 -24.47
C ILE A 74 -4.80 -2.42 -24.60
N LYS A 75 -5.53 -1.63 -25.37
CA LYS A 75 -6.96 -1.85 -25.63
C LYS A 75 -7.15 -2.14 -27.12
N LEU A 76 -7.69 -3.32 -27.43
CA LEU A 76 -8.04 -3.75 -28.78
C LEU A 76 -9.55 -3.88 -28.89
N HIS A 77 -10.19 -3.08 -29.72
CA HIS A 77 -11.64 -3.08 -29.86
C HIS A 77 -12.09 -3.25 -31.30
N ALA A 78 -12.58 -4.44 -31.65
CA ALA A 78 -13.24 -4.73 -32.91
C ALA A 78 -14.76 -4.77 -32.69
N GLU A 79 -15.51 -3.84 -33.32
CA GLU A 79 -16.97 -3.78 -33.20
C GLU A 79 -17.61 -5.05 -33.77
N ARG A 80 -18.52 -5.62 -32.99
CA ARG A 80 -19.01 -6.99 -33.21
C ARG A 80 -20.53 -7.08 -33.39
N LEU A 81 -21.25 -5.98 -33.19
CA LEU A 81 -22.72 -5.94 -33.18
C LEU A 81 -23.33 -5.03 -34.26
N GLY A 82 -22.52 -4.25 -34.96
CA GLY A 82 -22.92 -3.58 -36.21
C GLY A 82 -24.05 -2.57 -36.07
N LEU A 83 -24.26 -2.03 -34.86
CA LEU A 83 -25.43 -1.23 -34.53
C LEU A 83 -25.62 -0.03 -35.46
N ALA A 84 -26.82 0.09 -36.03
CA ALA A 84 -27.18 1.12 -36.97
C ALA A 84 -28.65 1.53 -36.82
N ASN A 85 -28.96 2.78 -37.18
CA ASN A 85 -30.34 3.23 -37.30
C ASN A 85 -30.84 2.91 -38.70
N MET A 86 -31.62 1.84 -38.84
CA MET A 86 -32.08 1.37 -40.14
C MET A 86 -33.60 1.37 -40.23
N ALA A 87 -34.11 1.83 -41.37
CA ALA A 87 -35.51 1.74 -41.72
C ALA A 87 -35.64 1.09 -43.09
N SER A 88 -36.53 0.11 -43.21
CA SER A 88 -36.92 -0.49 -44.49
C SER A 88 -38.44 -0.42 -44.63
N ARG A 89 -38.91 0.25 -45.68
CA ARG A 89 -40.33 0.51 -45.91
C ARG A 89 -40.71 0.17 -47.34
N ALA A 90 -41.57 -0.82 -47.51
CA ALA A 90 -42.19 -1.12 -48.80
C ALA A 90 -43.67 -0.72 -48.75
N LYS A 91 -44.16 0.05 -49.72
CA LYS A 91 -45.54 0.51 -49.83
C LYS A 91 -46.11 0.19 -51.21
N ALA A 92 -47.28 -0.45 -51.24
CA ALA A 92 -48.04 -0.75 -52.45
C ALA A 92 -49.38 0.01 -52.45
N VAL A 93 -49.72 0.70 -53.54
CA VAL A 93 -51.02 1.38 -53.73
C VAL A 93 -51.65 1.01 -55.09
N ASN A 94 -52.99 0.95 -55.20
CA ASN A 94 -53.72 0.63 -56.44
C ASN A 94 -54.79 1.70 -56.79
N TRP A 95 -55.37 1.68 -58.01
CA TRP A 95 -56.35 2.70 -58.44
C TRP A 95 -57.63 2.78 -57.57
N ALA A 96 -58.07 1.68 -56.95
CA ALA A 96 -59.24 1.67 -56.06
C ALA A 96 -58.97 2.38 -54.71
N SER A 97 -57.73 2.30 -54.21
CA SER A 97 -57.27 2.98 -52.98
C SER A 97 -57.02 4.49 -53.16
N ALA A 98 -56.78 4.96 -54.40
CA ALA A 98 -56.58 6.38 -54.70
C ALA A 98 -57.88 7.17 -54.93
N ALA A 99 -58.99 6.50 -55.29
CA ALA A 99 -60.26 7.15 -55.67
C ALA A 99 -61.35 7.16 -54.57
N ALA A 100 -61.16 6.47 -53.43
CA ALA A 100 -62.25 6.30 -52.46
C ALA A 100 -61.79 6.35 -50.99
N SER A 101 -61.62 7.55 -50.45
CA SER A 101 -61.36 7.80 -49.02
C SER A 101 -62.50 7.38 -48.06
N ALA A 102 -63.64 6.89 -48.57
CA ALA A 102 -64.84 6.59 -47.78
C ALA A 102 -65.20 5.09 -47.65
N ILE A 103 -64.64 4.21 -48.49
CA ILE A 103 -64.89 2.74 -48.39
C ILE A 103 -63.78 2.04 -47.58
N ASN A 104 -62.62 2.67 -47.43
CA ASN A 104 -61.45 2.11 -46.75
C ASN A 104 -61.64 1.90 -45.24
N SER A 105 -62.60 2.59 -44.60
CA SER A 105 -62.88 2.43 -43.16
C SER A 105 -63.74 1.21 -42.83
N ALA A 106 -64.38 0.57 -43.81
CA ALA A 106 -65.32 -0.54 -43.59
C ALA A 106 -64.76 -1.92 -43.97
N LEU A 107 -63.62 -2.00 -44.65
CA LEU A 107 -63.00 -3.26 -45.10
C LEU A 107 -61.51 -3.41 -44.73
N GLY A 108 -60.99 -2.58 -43.80
CA GLY A 108 -59.71 -2.84 -43.14
C GLY A 108 -58.47 -2.66 -44.02
N GLY A 109 -58.47 -1.71 -44.97
CA GLY A 109 -57.27 -1.36 -45.73
C GLY A 109 -56.23 -0.66 -44.84
N GLN A 110 -55.34 -1.44 -44.22
CA GLN A 110 -54.16 -0.94 -43.53
C GLN A 110 -52.96 -0.88 -44.48
N ASP A 111 -52.13 0.16 -44.29
CA ASP A 111 -50.79 0.26 -44.87
C ASP A 111 -50.00 -1.03 -44.55
N ALA A 112 -49.69 -1.82 -45.58
CA ALA A 112 -48.82 -2.99 -45.42
C ALA A 112 -47.36 -2.49 -45.36
N TYR A 113 -46.76 -2.54 -44.17
CA TYR A 113 -45.33 -2.29 -43.96
C TYR A 113 -44.58 -3.63 -44.07
N ASP A 114 -44.04 -3.95 -45.26
CA ASP A 114 -43.31 -5.21 -45.50
C ASP A 114 -41.85 -4.91 -45.91
N GLY A 115 -40.99 -4.64 -44.93
CA GLY A 115 -39.57 -4.32 -45.16
C GLY A 115 -38.66 -5.20 -44.33
N THR A 116 -37.58 -5.69 -44.95
CA THR A 116 -36.54 -6.48 -44.30
C THR A 116 -35.37 -5.59 -43.88
N ILE A 117 -34.91 -5.76 -42.64
CA ILE A 117 -33.69 -5.15 -42.11
C ILE A 117 -32.73 -6.26 -41.68
N THR A 118 -31.53 -6.25 -42.25
CA THR A 118 -30.45 -7.16 -41.88
C THR A 118 -29.24 -6.36 -41.41
N VAL A 119 -28.86 -6.52 -40.16
CA VAL A 119 -27.63 -5.95 -39.59
C VAL A 119 -26.72 -7.07 -39.13
N GLY A 120 -25.48 -7.05 -39.59
CA GLY A 120 -24.43 -7.97 -39.15
C GLY A 120 -23.10 -7.25 -38.98
N ALA A 121 -22.35 -7.67 -37.98
CA ALA A 121 -20.94 -7.33 -37.85
C ALA A 121 -20.16 -8.57 -37.42
N THR A 122 -18.87 -8.56 -37.72
CA THR A 122 -17.92 -9.55 -37.25
C THR A 122 -16.71 -8.81 -36.72
N GLY A 123 -16.44 -8.98 -35.43
CA GLY A 123 -15.30 -8.34 -34.76
C GLY A 123 -14.20 -9.35 -34.46
N ILE A 124 -13.11 -9.37 -35.22
CA ILE A 124 -12.00 -10.33 -34.99
C ILE A 124 -10.71 -9.61 -34.60
N VAL A 125 -10.11 -10.05 -33.50
CA VAL A 125 -8.77 -9.65 -33.07
C VAL A 125 -7.82 -10.85 -33.25
N ASP A 126 -6.86 -10.70 -34.13
CA ASP A 126 -5.90 -11.73 -34.52
C ASP A 126 -4.48 -11.30 -34.17
N VAL A 127 -3.86 -11.99 -33.20
CA VAL A 127 -2.58 -11.62 -32.60
C VAL A 127 -1.55 -12.73 -32.82
N LEU A 128 -0.76 -12.57 -33.87
CA LEU A 128 0.36 -13.45 -34.22
C LEU A 128 1.71 -12.93 -33.67
N GLY A 129 1.78 -11.64 -33.33
CA GLY A 129 2.95 -10.98 -32.72
C GLY A 129 2.90 -10.92 -31.19
N THR A 130 3.63 -9.98 -30.60
CA THR A 130 3.69 -9.80 -29.13
C THR A 130 2.93 -8.55 -28.71
N LEU A 131 2.06 -8.69 -27.71
CA LEU A 131 1.49 -7.59 -26.95
C LEU A 131 2.14 -7.56 -25.56
N GLN A 132 2.70 -6.42 -25.15
CA GLN A 132 3.33 -6.27 -23.84
C GLN A 132 2.93 -4.96 -23.18
N THR A 133 2.32 -5.04 -21.99
CA THR A 133 2.04 -3.87 -21.14
C THR A 133 3.11 -3.69 -20.07
N GLY A 134 3.10 -2.53 -19.41
CA GLY A 134 3.94 -2.29 -18.25
C GLY A 134 5.43 -2.30 -18.54
N ILE A 135 5.87 -1.78 -19.69
CA ILE A 135 7.31 -1.71 -20.02
C ILE A 135 8.13 -0.84 -19.06
N LYS A 136 7.47 0.01 -18.26
CA LYS A 136 8.07 0.82 -17.18
C LYS A 136 7.55 0.45 -15.77
N ARG A 137 7.00 -0.75 -15.60
CA ARG A 137 6.39 -1.18 -14.33
C ARG A 137 7.39 -1.44 -13.20
N ASN A 138 8.64 -1.75 -13.55
CA ASN A 138 9.72 -1.95 -12.59
C ASN A 138 10.61 -0.72 -12.62
N ARG A 139 10.61 0.04 -11.54
CA ARG A 139 11.33 1.30 -11.43
C ARG A 139 12.37 1.23 -10.35
N THR A 140 13.61 1.56 -10.69
CA THR A 140 14.75 1.51 -9.78
C THR A 140 15.49 2.83 -9.79
N LEU A 141 15.77 3.36 -8.59
CA LEU A 141 16.71 4.44 -8.35
C LEU A 141 17.70 3.99 -7.27
N ILE A 142 18.97 3.90 -7.61
CA ILE A 142 20.05 3.64 -6.66
C ILE A 142 20.94 4.88 -6.63
N LEU A 143 21.11 5.48 -5.46
CA LEU A 143 21.96 6.65 -5.24
C LEU A 143 23.23 6.21 -4.54
N GLY A 144 24.39 6.58 -5.09
CA GLY A 144 25.69 6.14 -4.63
C GLY A 144 25.97 4.67 -4.95
N ASP A 145 27.24 4.29 -4.86
CA ASP A 145 27.69 2.90 -5.04
C ASP A 145 28.13 2.33 -3.69
N LYS A 146 27.68 1.11 -3.38
CA LYS A 146 28.03 0.39 -2.17
C LYS A 146 28.22 -1.09 -2.51
N GLN A 147 29.47 -1.46 -2.75
CA GLN A 147 29.85 -2.85 -2.96
C GLN A 147 29.98 -3.58 -1.63
N PRO A 148 29.66 -4.89 -1.56
CA PRO A 148 29.95 -5.70 -0.38
C PRO A 148 31.42 -5.54 0.04
N GLY A 149 31.67 -5.29 1.32
CA GLY A 149 33.03 -5.04 1.80
C GLY A 149 33.53 -3.61 1.74
N GLN A 150 32.94 -2.74 0.92
CA GLN A 150 33.51 -1.41 0.67
C GLN A 150 32.70 -0.30 1.35
N GLN A 151 33.40 0.80 1.68
CA GLN A 151 32.74 2.04 2.08
C GLN A 151 31.92 2.57 0.89
N PRO A 152 30.72 3.13 1.13
CA PRO A 152 29.92 3.70 0.06
C PRO A 152 30.66 4.86 -0.61
N THR A 153 30.41 5.06 -1.90
CA THR A 153 30.99 6.15 -2.70
C THR A 153 29.92 6.79 -3.61
N GLY A 154 30.31 7.77 -4.43
CA GLY A 154 29.41 8.33 -5.45
C GLY A 154 28.73 9.64 -5.07
N TRP A 155 29.36 10.43 -4.21
CA TRP A 155 28.97 11.83 -3.96
C TRP A 155 30.22 12.72 -3.85
N ASP A 156 30.04 14.00 -4.13
CA ASP A 156 31.05 15.02 -3.91
C ASP A 156 30.86 15.65 -2.52
N ALA A 157 31.89 15.54 -1.68
CA ALA A 157 31.84 16.00 -0.30
C ALA A 157 31.73 17.53 -0.14
N SER A 158 32.11 18.29 -1.17
CA SER A 158 32.17 19.76 -1.13
C SER A 158 30.89 20.42 -1.63
N SER A 159 30.31 19.87 -2.70
CA SER A 159 29.09 20.35 -3.36
C SER A 159 27.84 19.61 -2.92
N GLY A 160 27.98 18.43 -2.31
CA GLY A 160 26.85 17.59 -1.90
C GLY A 160 26.13 16.91 -3.06
N GLU A 161 26.70 16.96 -4.26
CA GLU A 161 26.11 16.34 -5.46
C GLU A 161 26.36 14.84 -5.49
N ILE A 162 25.32 14.05 -5.75
CA ILE A 162 25.39 12.62 -6.03
C ILE A 162 25.91 12.44 -7.45
N THR A 163 27.11 11.86 -7.56
CA THR A 163 27.86 11.70 -8.82
C THR A 163 27.73 10.30 -9.41
N THR A 164 27.31 9.31 -8.63
CA THR A 164 27.06 7.94 -9.09
C THR A 164 25.65 7.51 -8.74
N TYR A 165 24.89 7.04 -9.73
CA TYR A 165 23.53 6.57 -9.54
C TYR A 165 23.14 5.59 -10.66
N THR A 166 22.14 4.74 -10.37
CA THR A 166 21.44 3.91 -11.36
C THR A 166 20.00 4.40 -11.44
N ASN A 167 19.55 4.83 -12.62
CA ASN A 167 18.21 5.38 -12.82
C ASN A 167 17.67 5.12 -14.23
N ASP A 168 17.87 3.91 -14.76
CA ASP A 168 17.43 3.51 -16.10
C ASP A 168 15.90 3.64 -16.27
N SER A 169 15.18 3.60 -15.16
CA SER A 169 13.73 3.77 -15.10
C SER A 169 13.26 5.23 -15.15
N GLY A 170 14.18 6.20 -15.09
CA GLY A 170 13.90 7.64 -15.21
C GLY A 170 13.06 8.22 -14.08
N ILE A 171 13.29 7.80 -12.82
CA ILE A 171 12.69 8.42 -11.64
C ILE A 171 13.24 9.84 -11.50
N GLU A 172 12.36 10.83 -11.46
CA GLU A 172 12.77 12.23 -11.33
C GLU A 172 13.13 12.53 -9.87
N TYR A 173 14.30 13.14 -9.67
CA TYR A 173 14.73 13.60 -8.34
C TYR A 173 15.49 14.93 -8.44
N THR A 174 15.49 15.68 -7.35
CA THR A 174 16.29 16.89 -7.16
C THR A 174 17.22 16.72 -5.97
N GLN A 175 18.31 17.48 -5.97
CA GLN A 175 19.34 17.43 -4.93
C GLN A 175 19.49 18.79 -4.27
N GLY A 176 19.89 18.81 -3.01
CA GLY A 176 20.12 20.07 -2.30
C GLY A 176 20.68 19.88 -0.90
N PHE A 177 20.54 20.92 -0.09
CA PHE A 177 20.88 20.91 1.33
C PHE A 177 19.68 21.32 2.15
N ALA A 178 19.52 20.72 3.32
CA ALA A 178 18.56 21.14 4.33
C ALA A 178 19.22 21.11 5.71
N VAL A 179 18.69 21.90 6.63
CA VAL A 179 19.05 21.75 8.05
C VAL A 179 18.48 20.41 8.53
N LEU A 180 19.35 19.56 9.05
CA LEU A 180 18.98 18.31 9.69
C LEU A 180 18.30 18.62 11.02
N GLU A 181 16.99 18.41 11.06
CA GLU A 181 16.31 18.11 12.31
C GLU A 181 16.66 16.67 12.69
N SER A 182 17.46 16.49 13.75
CA SER A 182 17.72 15.15 14.28
C SER A 182 16.42 14.53 14.80
N GLY A 183 16.32 13.19 14.84
CA GLY A 183 15.17 12.51 15.44
C GLY A 183 14.88 12.97 16.88
N LEU A 184 15.92 13.25 17.67
CA LEU A 184 15.76 13.80 19.02
C LEU A 184 15.13 15.20 19.01
N PHE A 185 15.44 16.04 18.03
CA PHE A 185 14.82 17.34 17.89
C PHE A 185 13.36 17.23 17.43
N LEU A 186 13.04 16.27 16.55
CA LEU A 186 11.65 15.93 16.20
C LEU A 186 10.85 15.47 17.43
N GLN A 187 11.43 14.60 18.27
CA GLN A 187 10.80 14.20 19.54
C GLN A 187 10.55 15.42 20.44
N LEU A 188 11.54 16.30 20.58
CA LEU A 188 11.42 17.51 21.41
C LEU A 188 10.30 18.42 20.92
N ASN A 189 10.22 18.66 19.60
CA ASN A 189 9.18 19.49 19.01
C ASN A 189 7.80 18.86 19.15
N ALA A 190 7.68 17.55 18.95
CA ALA A 190 6.43 16.82 19.18
C ALA A 190 5.98 16.89 20.64
N ALA A 191 6.90 16.71 21.59
CA ALA A 191 6.62 16.81 23.02
C ALA A 191 6.19 18.24 23.41
N ARG A 192 6.85 19.28 22.90
CA ARG A 192 6.45 20.69 23.10
C ARG A 192 5.06 20.99 22.53
N ALA A 193 4.79 20.54 21.31
CA ALA A 193 3.49 20.74 20.66
C ALA A 193 2.35 20.05 21.44
N ASN A 194 2.59 18.82 21.92
CA ASN A 194 1.61 18.10 22.72
C ASN A 194 1.47 18.66 24.15
N LEU A 195 2.55 19.14 24.77
CA LEU A 195 2.49 19.85 26.04
C LEU A 195 1.55 21.05 25.94
N GLU A 196 1.69 21.86 24.90
CA GLU A 196 0.80 23.02 24.70
C GLU A 196 -0.65 22.59 24.43
N ARG A 197 -0.83 21.56 23.59
CA ARG A 197 -2.16 21.03 23.26
C ARG A 197 -2.94 20.56 24.50
N TYR A 198 -2.27 19.88 25.42
CA TYR A 198 -2.89 19.24 26.58
C TYR A 198 -2.74 20.02 27.89
N ARG A 199 -2.05 21.17 27.85
CA ARG A 199 -1.62 21.96 29.02
C ARG A 199 -2.71 22.19 30.05
N THR A 200 -3.94 22.48 29.60
CA THR A 200 -5.09 22.81 30.45
C THR A 200 -6.15 21.72 30.47
N SER A 201 -6.16 20.81 29.49
CA SER A 201 -7.24 19.84 29.28
C SER A 201 -6.94 18.45 29.82
N ASN A 202 -5.67 18.05 29.93
CA ASN A 202 -5.28 16.74 30.42
C ASN A 202 -3.97 16.81 31.22
N THR A 203 -4.09 16.68 32.55
CA THR A 203 -2.96 16.80 33.46
C THR A 203 -1.93 15.68 33.28
N VAL A 204 -2.37 14.46 32.97
CA VAL A 204 -1.47 13.30 32.77
C VAL A 204 -0.57 13.51 31.57
N LEU A 205 -1.14 13.94 30.43
CA LEU A 205 -0.37 14.22 29.22
C LEU A 205 0.53 15.43 29.38
N ARG A 206 0.04 16.50 30.03
CA ARG A 206 0.87 17.66 30.35
C ARG A 206 2.11 17.23 31.15
N ASP A 207 1.92 16.48 32.23
CA ASP A 207 3.01 16.06 33.11
C ASP A 207 3.99 15.13 32.36
N PHE A 208 3.45 14.18 31.57
CA PHE A 208 4.26 13.30 30.73
C PHE A 208 5.13 14.06 29.74
N TYR A 209 4.54 14.96 28.94
CA TYR A 209 5.30 15.69 27.92
C TYR A 209 6.29 16.69 28.53
N GLN A 210 6.02 17.22 29.73
CA GLN A 210 7.00 18.01 30.47
C GLN A 210 8.22 17.18 30.85
N LEU A 211 8.02 15.96 31.39
CA LEU A 211 9.11 15.04 31.71
C LEU A 211 9.87 14.61 30.46
N GLU A 212 9.16 14.37 29.36
CA GLU A 212 9.77 13.96 28.09
C GLU A 212 10.61 15.08 27.49
N ILE A 213 10.17 16.34 27.56
CA ILE A 213 10.99 17.51 27.19
C ILE A 213 12.27 17.56 28.01
N ASN A 214 12.19 17.35 29.33
CA ASN A 214 13.38 17.38 30.20
C ASN A 214 14.35 16.24 29.84
N ARG A 215 13.81 15.02 29.64
CA ARG A 215 14.59 13.83 29.24
C ARG A 215 15.31 14.06 27.92
N ILE A 216 14.59 14.49 26.87
CA ILE A 216 15.15 14.73 25.54
C ILE A 216 16.15 15.89 25.58
N SER A 217 15.88 16.95 26.36
CA SER A 217 16.80 18.09 26.47
C SER A 217 18.12 17.68 27.11
N ALA A 218 18.09 16.86 28.18
CA ALA A 218 19.28 16.31 28.80
C ALA A 218 20.07 15.40 27.83
N GLU A 219 19.35 14.62 27.01
CA GLU A 219 19.95 13.76 26.00
C GLU A 219 20.60 14.57 24.85
N LEU A 220 19.97 15.64 24.39
CA LEU A 220 20.55 16.54 23.40
C LEU A 220 21.83 17.22 23.91
N LEU A 221 21.84 17.65 25.18
CA LEU A 221 23.02 18.26 25.80
C LEU A 221 24.16 17.24 26.00
N SER A 222 23.86 16.02 26.45
CA SER A 222 24.87 14.98 26.68
C SER A 222 25.53 14.50 25.39
N ARG A 223 24.76 14.50 24.28
CA ARG A 223 25.27 14.20 22.93
C ARG A 223 25.91 15.40 22.24
N GLY A 224 25.94 16.58 22.88
CA GLY A 224 26.49 17.81 22.31
C GLY A 224 25.69 18.39 21.14
N LEU A 225 24.46 17.93 20.93
CA LEU A 225 23.55 18.33 19.83
C LEU A 225 22.80 19.64 20.12
N ALA A 226 22.87 20.14 21.35
CA ALA A 226 22.31 21.44 21.75
C ALA A 226 23.28 22.22 22.66
N SER A 227 23.09 23.54 22.74
CA SER A 227 23.69 24.41 23.76
C SER A 227 22.64 24.79 24.80
N LEU A 228 23.08 24.93 26.06
CA LEU A 228 22.27 25.51 27.13
C LEU A 228 22.46 27.03 27.14
N GLU A 229 21.37 27.78 27.05
CA GLU A 229 21.37 29.23 27.12
C GLU A 229 21.33 29.70 28.58
N SER A 230 21.64 30.99 28.82
CA SER A 230 21.68 31.58 30.17
C SER A 230 20.33 31.60 30.89
N ASP A 231 19.22 31.47 30.16
CA ASP A 231 17.86 31.40 30.68
C ASP A 231 17.38 29.97 30.96
N GLY A 232 18.23 28.97 30.74
CA GLY A 232 17.92 27.55 30.92
C GLY A 232 17.23 26.90 29.72
N SER A 233 16.97 27.64 28.63
CA SER A 233 16.48 27.06 27.37
C SER A 233 17.60 26.34 26.62
N ILE A 234 17.23 25.44 25.70
CA ILE A 234 18.18 24.74 24.84
C ILE A 234 18.03 25.17 23.39
N THR A 235 19.15 25.50 22.75
CA THR A 235 19.24 25.84 21.32
C THR A 235 19.89 24.68 20.57
N ALA A 236 19.24 24.19 19.51
CA ALA A 236 19.81 23.13 18.68
C ALA A 236 21.03 23.65 17.90
N ARG A 237 22.04 22.79 17.73
CA ARG A 237 23.11 23.07 16.79
C ARG A 237 22.63 22.75 15.37
N GLU A 238 22.57 23.75 14.50
CA GLU A 238 22.20 23.55 13.10
C GLU A 238 23.27 22.70 12.39
N GLN A 239 22.86 21.57 11.83
CA GLN A 239 23.71 20.74 10.98
C GLN A 239 23.09 20.67 9.59
N TYR A 240 23.79 21.14 8.56
CA TYR A 240 23.31 21.01 7.18
C TYR A 240 23.61 19.60 6.67
N VAL A 241 22.61 18.97 6.06
CA VAL A 241 22.71 17.66 5.40
C VAL A 241 22.30 17.76 3.95
N MET A 242 22.95 16.93 3.14
CA MET A 242 22.55 16.70 1.75
C MET A 242 21.13 16.14 1.72
N THR A 243 20.38 16.46 0.68
CA THR A 243 19.03 15.93 0.46
C THR A 243 18.87 15.44 -0.96
N VAL A 244 18.09 14.37 -1.11
CA VAL A 244 17.57 13.92 -2.40
C VAL A 244 16.05 13.86 -2.30
N THR A 245 15.38 14.67 -3.10
CA THR A 245 13.92 14.72 -3.17
C THR A 245 13.43 14.02 -4.42
N VAL A 246 12.80 12.86 -4.24
CA VAL A 246 12.19 12.08 -5.31
C VAL A 246 10.80 12.64 -5.58
N ARG A 247 10.55 13.03 -6.85
CA ARG A 247 9.26 13.55 -7.30
C ARG A 247 8.21 12.43 -7.36
N PRO A 248 6.91 12.77 -7.38
CA PRO A 248 5.84 11.78 -7.47
C PRO A 248 6.08 10.80 -8.61
N THR A 249 6.04 9.51 -8.30
CA THR A 249 6.41 8.44 -9.24
C THR A 249 5.30 7.40 -9.32
N THR A 250 4.89 7.05 -10.54
CA THR A 250 3.95 5.96 -10.81
C THR A 250 4.67 4.77 -11.43
N ALA A 251 4.30 3.56 -10.99
CA ALA A 251 4.69 2.31 -11.60
C ALA A 251 3.42 1.48 -11.92
N GLN A 252 3.21 1.18 -13.20
CA GLN A 252 1.99 0.58 -13.73
C GLN A 252 2.36 -0.60 -14.61
N ALA A 253 1.73 -1.76 -14.39
CA ALA A 253 1.87 -2.90 -15.29
C ALA A 253 0.87 -2.89 -16.46
N GLY A 254 -0.25 -2.18 -16.30
CA GLY A 254 -1.33 -2.09 -17.29
C GLY A 254 -2.03 -3.42 -17.57
N ILE A 255 -3.07 -3.38 -18.39
CA ILE A 255 -3.83 -4.57 -18.82
C ILE A 255 -3.88 -4.69 -20.34
N ILE A 256 -4.14 -5.90 -20.82
CA ILE A 256 -4.58 -6.13 -22.21
C ILE A 256 -6.10 -6.34 -22.17
N ASP A 257 -6.88 -5.39 -22.69
CA ASP A 257 -8.32 -5.50 -22.83
C ASP A 257 -8.69 -5.71 -24.30
N VAL A 258 -9.31 -6.85 -24.61
CA VAL A 258 -9.75 -7.21 -25.95
C VAL A 258 -11.27 -7.26 -26.01
N ARG A 259 -11.83 -6.59 -27.02
CA ARG A 259 -13.27 -6.57 -27.31
C ARG A 259 -13.49 -7.03 -28.74
N GLY A 260 -14.32 -8.07 -28.92
CA GLY A 260 -14.64 -8.66 -30.23
C GLY A 260 -15.36 -10.00 -30.12
N ASP A 261 -15.82 -10.55 -31.24
CA ASP A 261 -16.40 -11.91 -31.33
C ASP A 261 -15.35 -13.01 -31.17
N ALA A 262 -14.10 -12.72 -31.57
CA ALA A 262 -13.02 -13.69 -31.47
C ALA A 262 -11.67 -13.03 -31.17
N LEU A 263 -10.96 -13.58 -30.19
CA LEU A 263 -9.51 -13.39 -30.00
C LEU A 263 -8.78 -14.66 -30.44
N THR A 264 -7.93 -14.51 -31.45
CA THR A 264 -7.22 -15.64 -32.09
C THR A 264 -5.74 -15.31 -32.27
N GLY A 265 -4.94 -16.33 -32.56
CA GLY A 265 -3.53 -16.16 -32.94
C GLY A 265 -2.57 -17.10 -32.22
N THR A 266 -1.29 -16.97 -32.57
CA THR A 266 -0.17 -17.78 -32.05
C THR A 266 0.88 -16.95 -31.30
N GLY A 267 0.60 -15.66 -31.10
CA GLY A 267 1.52 -14.70 -30.51
C GLY A 267 1.70 -14.85 -29.00
N ALA A 268 2.12 -13.76 -28.37
CA ALA A 268 2.27 -13.67 -26.91
C ALA A 268 1.46 -12.50 -26.35
N LEU A 269 0.71 -12.76 -25.28
CA LEU A 269 -0.06 -11.77 -24.53
C LEU A 269 0.59 -11.59 -23.16
N ASN A 270 1.31 -10.48 -22.96
CA ASN A 270 2.12 -10.25 -21.78
C ASN A 270 1.62 -9.04 -20.99
N ALA A 271 0.80 -9.29 -19.94
CA ALA A 271 0.33 -8.28 -19.00
C ALA A 271 0.64 -8.66 -17.54
N PRO A 272 1.91 -8.54 -17.09
CA PRO A 272 2.37 -9.01 -15.77
C PRO A 272 1.71 -8.30 -14.58
N ARG A 273 1.80 -8.91 -13.39
CA ARG A 273 1.27 -8.35 -12.13
C ARG A 273 2.35 -7.84 -11.15
N ASP A 274 3.59 -7.70 -11.62
CA ASP A 274 4.82 -7.50 -10.82
C ASP A 274 5.36 -6.07 -10.78
N ALA A 275 4.50 -5.06 -10.85
CA ALA A 275 4.93 -3.67 -10.77
C ALA A 275 5.73 -3.39 -9.47
N SER A 276 6.87 -2.72 -9.58
CA SER A 276 7.76 -2.46 -8.45
C SER A 276 8.39 -1.07 -8.49
N VAL A 277 8.62 -0.50 -7.32
CA VAL A 277 9.43 0.71 -7.13
C VAL A 277 10.48 0.43 -6.06
N THR A 278 11.75 0.47 -6.43
CA THR A 278 12.88 0.27 -5.52
C THR A 278 13.74 1.53 -5.51
N ILE A 279 13.88 2.15 -4.34
CA ILE A 279 14.73 3.31 -4.12
C ILE A 279 15.74 2.96 -3.05
N VAL A 280 17.02 2.91 -3.42
CA VAL A 280 18.13 2.64 -2.50
C VAL A 280 19.02 3.85 -2.44
N ASN A 281 19.31 4.31 -1.23
CA ASN A 281 20.20 5.42 -0.97
C ASN A 281 21.38 4.94 -0.14
N ASN A 282 22.53 4.88 -0.78
CA ASN A 282 23.82 4.53 -0.19
C ASN A 282 24.62 5.76 0.23
N THR A 283 24.07 6.96 0.06
CA THR A 283 24.77 8.23 0.26
C THR A 283 24.38 8.86 1.61
N PRO A 284 25.14 9.86 2.10
CA PRO A 284 24.76 10.62 3.30
C PRO A 284 23.50 11.48 3.17
N ALA A 285 22.86 11.53 2.00
CA ALA A 285 21.73 12.42 1.77
C ALA A 285 20.45 11.92 2.45
N ARG A 286 19.69 12.82 3.08
CA ARG A 286 18.31 12.55 3.51
C ARG A 286 17.45 12.26 2.28
N LEU A 287 16.67 11.18 2.34
CA LEU A 287 15.79 10.78 1.25
C LEU A 287 14.37 11.32 1.49
N ILE A 288 13.88 12.19 0.61
CA ILE A 288 12.55 12.82 0.69
C ILE A 288 11.66 12.30 -0.44
N LEU A 289 10.49 11.76 -0.10
CA LEU A 289 9.55 11.14 -1.05
C LEU A 289 8.30 12.00 -1.19
N GLN A 290 8.05 12.52 -2.40
CA GLN A 290 6.86 13.32 -2.70
C GLN A 290 5.64 12.49 -3.13
N GLY A 291 5.76 11.16 -3.18
CA GLY A 291 4.66 10.23 -3.41
C GLY A 291 5.03 9.08 -4.34
N ILE A 292 4.44 7.91 -4.11
CA ILE A 292 4.62 6.73 -4.97
C ILE A 292 3.26 6.06 -5.18
N THR A 293 2.89 5.83 -6.44
CA THR A 293 1.62 5.18 -6.78
C THR A 293 1.85 3.94 -7.62
N ILE A 294 1.44 2.80 -7.09
CA ILE A 294 1.14 1.59 -7.87
C ILE A 294 -0.39 1.48 -7.93
N PRO A 295 -1.00 1.64 -9.13
CA PRO A 295 -2.45 1.52 -9.27
C PRO A 295 -2.97 0.15 -8.84
N GLU A 296 -4.22 0.10 -8.44
CA GLU A 296 -4.86 -1.15 -7.99
C GLU A 296 -4.89 -2.24 -9.06
N GLN A 297 -5.15 -1.83 -10.30
CA GLN A 297 -5.27 -2.69 -11.45
C GLN A 297 -3.86 -2.93 -12.02
N VAL A 298 -3.30 -4.08 -11.67
CA VAL A 298 -1.95 -4.48 -12.08
C VAL A 298 -2.07 -5.76 -12.90
N GLY A 299 -1.86 -5.66 -14.20
CA GLY A 299 -1.76 -6.83 -15.08
C GLY A 299 -3.07 -7.53 -15.36
N GLY A 300 -3.01 -8.46 -16.31
CA GLY A 300 -4.14 -9.27 -16.73
C GLY A 300 -4.49 -9.09 -18.20
N VAL A 301 -4.97 -10.19 -18.79
CA VAL A 301 -5.55 -10.23 -20.12
C VAL A 301 -7.04 -10.45 -19.97
N PHE A 302 -7.83 -9.67 -20.68
CA PHE A 302 -9.29 -9.71 -20.63
C PHE A 302 -9.87 -9.82 -22.02
N LEU A 303 -10.91 -10.64 -22.15
CA LEU A 303 -11.70 -10.76 -23.37
C LEU A 303 -13.15 -10.48 -23.04
N ASN A 304 -13.72 -9.45 -23.67
CA ASN A 304 -15.10 -9.01 -23.44
C ASN A 304 -15.42 -8.74 -21.95
N GLY A 305 -14.41 -8.31 -21.19
CA GLY A 305 -14.51 -7.99 -19.77
C GLY A 305 -14.21 -9.15 -18.83
N GLU A 306 -14.07 -10.38 -19.35
CA GLU A 306 -13.75 -11.56 -18.57
C GLU A 306 -12.23 -11.81 -18.55
N PRO A 307 -11.62 -12.12 -17.39
CA PRO A 307 -10.20 -12.45 -17.31
C PRO A 307 -9.92 -13.78 -18.01
N VAL A 308 -8.85 -13.82 -18.81
CA VAL A 308 -8.42 -15.03 -19.52
C VAL A 308 -6.97 -15.38 -19.17
N LEU A 309 -6.76 -16.60 -18.67
CA LEU A 309 -5.44 -17.08 -18.22
C LEU A 309 -4.81 -18.12 -19.15
N ASN A 310 -5.59 -18.67 -20.07
CA ASN A 310 -5.16 -19.73 -20.97
C ASN A 310 -6.00 -19.76 -22.26
N ASN A 311 -5.51 -20.49 -23.25
CA ASN A 311 -6.18 -20.63 -24.56
C ASN A 311 -7.58 -21.24 -24.47
N ALA A 312 -7.85 -22.12 -23.49
CA ALA A 312 -9.16 -22.73 -23.31
C ALA A 312 -10.21 -21.71 -22.85
N ALA A 313 -9.85 -20.81 -21.93
CA ALA A 313 -10.71 -19.73 -21.49
C ALA A 313 -11.06 -18.75 -22.63
N ILE A 314 -10.08 -18.41 -23.47
CA ILE A 314 -10.31 -17.59 -24.67
C ILE A 314 -11.27 -18.29 -25.64
N THR A 315 -11.01 -19.57 -25.92
CA THR A 315 -11.81 -20.37 -26.86
C THR A 315 -13.26 -20.53 -26.38
N ALA A 316 -13.50 -20.58 -25.06
CA ALA A 316 -14.83 -20.66 -24.49
C ALA A 316 -15.65 -19.36 -24.63
N ILE A 317 -14.99 -18.20 -24.72
CA ILE A 317 -15.64 -16.89 -24.89
C ILE A 317 -15.84 -16.55 -26.37
N ASN A 318 -14.94 -17.00 -27.24
CA ASN A 318 -15.07 -16.81 -28.70
C ASN A 318 -16.38 -17.40 -29.22
N ILE A 319 -16.97 -16.77 -30.23
CA ILE A 319 -18.14 -17.34 -30.93
C ILE A 319 -17.76 -18.67 -31.63
N PRO A 320 -18.73 -19.58 -31.87
CA PRO A 320 -18.48 -20.83 -32.59
C PRO A 320 -17.87 -20.62 -33.99
N ASP A 321 -17.22 -21.67 -34.50
CA ASP A 321 -16.63 -21.74 -35.86
C ASP A 321 -15.50 -20.74 -36.17
N GLN A 322 -14.87 -20.19 -35.13
CA GLN A 322 -13.68 -19.34 -35.24
C GLN A 322 -12.38 -20.15 -35.12
N ALA A 323 -11.28 -19.60 -35.65
CA ALA A 323 -9.96 -20.18 -35.46
C ALA A 323 -9.62 -20.30 -33.96
N ALA A 324 -9.02 -21.41 -33.55
CA ALA A 324 -8.66 -21.63 -32.16
C ALA A 324 -7.60 -20.63 -31.67
N ALA A 325 -7.74 -20.16 -30.43
CA ALA A 325 -6.68 -19.43 -29.75
C ALA A 325 -5.53 -20.40 -29.43
N ASN A 326 -4.31 -20.08 -29.88
CA ASN A 326 -3.14 -20.93 -29.68
C ASN A 326 -1.91 -20.10 -29.31
N PHE A 327 -2.08 -19.16 -28.38
CA PHE A 327 -1.02 -18.29 -27.91
C PHE A 327 0.11 -19.11 -27.29
N GLY A 328 1.35 -18.79 -27.67
CA GLY A 328 2.55 -19.42 -27.11
C GLY A 328 2.82 -19.00 -25.66
N ALA A 329 2.32 -17.83 -25.24
CA ALA A 329 2.37 -17.35 -23.87
C ALA A 329 1.20 -16.41 -23.55
N ILE A 330 0.58 -16.62 -22.38
CA ILE A 330 -0.39 -15.70 -21.78
C ILE A 330 0.11 -15.41 -20.36
N THR A 331 0.40 -14.16 -20.05
CA THR A 331 0.89 -13.72 -18.74
C THR A 331 -0.09 -12.70 -18.15
N PRO A 332 -0.64 -12.95 -16.95
CA PRO A 332 -0.43 -14.12 -16.10
C PRO A 332 -1.11 -15.38 -16.65
N SER A 333 -0.54 -16.56 -16.38
CA SER A 333 -1.12 -17.87 -16.76
C SER A 333 -1.88 -18.54 -15.61
N THR A 334 -1.87 -17.94 -14.42
CA THR A 334 -2.52 -18.42 -13.20
C THR A 334 -3.16 -17.25 -12.46
N ASP A 335 -4.20 -17.54 -11.67
CA ASP A 335 -4.83 -16.51 -10.84
C ASP A 335 -3.98 -16.11 -9.63
N THR A 336 -2.97 -16.90 -9.29
CA THR A 336 -2.03 -16.56 -8.22
C THR A 336 -1.25 -15.30 -8.57
N LEU A 337 -1.17 -14.38 -7.61
CA LEU A 337 -0.33 -13.18 -7.67
C LEU A 337 1.16 -13.55 -7.50
N ALA A 338 1.72 -14.34 -8.42
CA ALA A 338 3.16 -14.57 -8.49
C ALA A 338 3.86 -13.24 -8.81
N GLY A 339 4.73 -12.77 -7.91
CA GLY A 339 5.36 -11.45 -8.00
C GLY A 339 4.38 -10.32 -7.69
N ALA A 340 3.71 -10.33 -6.53
CA ALA A 340 2.83 -9.22 -6.13
C ALA A 340 3.56 -7.87 -6.18
N PRO A 341 2.88 -6.73 -6.42
CA PRO A 341 3.54 -5.44 -6.50
C PRO A 341 4.28 -5.05 -5.23
N GLN A 342 5.42 -4.36 -5.35
CA GLN A 342 6.28 -4.03 -4.19
C GLN A 342 6.76 -2.57 -4.26
N ILE A 343 6.77 -1.88 -3.13
CA ILE A 343 7.52 -0.61 -2.96
C ILE A 343 8.58 -0.83 -1.88
N GLN A 344 9.84 -0.56 -2.20
CA GLN A 344 10.97 -0.75 -1.31
C GLN A 344 11.81 0.52 -1.25
N LEU A 345 11.97 1.07 -0.05
CA LEU A 345 12.81 2.22 0.25
C LEU A 345 13.91 1.78 1.21
N GLU A 346 15.17 2.03 0.87
CA GLU A 346 16.30 1.67 1.71
C GLU A 346 17.30 2.82 1.85
N ASN A 347 17.56 3.26 3.07
CA ASN A 347 18.72 4.07 3.41
C ASN A 347 19.77 3.18 4.07
N THR A 348 20.86 2.91 3.35
CA THR A 348 21.89 1.95 3.82
C THR A 348 23.16 2.62 4.33
N PHE A 349 23.32 3.94 4.14
CA PHE A 349 24.44 4.70 4.67
C PHE A 349 24.35 4.76 6.21
N ASP A 350 25.49 4.54 6.87
CA ASP A 350 25.60 4.58 8.32
C ASP A 350 26.79 5.47 8.71
N GLY A 351 26.47 6.66 9.21
CA GLY A 351 27.46 7.66 9.60
C GLY A 351 28.36 7.22 10.76
N SER A 352 27.90 6.28 11.60
CA SER A 352 28.70 5.73 12.71
C SER A 352 29.81 4.79 12.24
N SER A 353 29.64 4.20 11.06
CA SER A 353 30.57 3.26 10.45
C SER A 353 31.46 3.89 9.36
N TRP A 354 31.20 5.15 9.04
CA TRP A 354 31.91 5.90 8.00
C TRP A 354 33.33 6.24 8.46
N THR A 355 34.32 5.84 7.65
CA THR A 355 35.75 6.11 7.91
C THR A 355 36.43 6.90 6.80
N GLY A 356 35.66 7.40 5.83
CA GLY A 356 36.18 8.22 4.74
C GLY A 356 36.37 9.69 5.12
N ALA A 357 36.63 10.53 4.12
CA ALA A 357 36.76 11.97 4.35
C ALA A 357 35.39 12.60 4.68
N GLY A 358 35.38 13.52 5.65
CA GLY A 358 34.17 14.22 6.12
C GLY A 358 33.41 13.45 7.21
N THR A 359 32.63 14.18 8.01
CA THR A 359 31.76 13.62 9.04
C THR A 359 30.32 13.80 8.61
N TYR A 360 29.59 12.70 8.50
CA TYR A 360 28.20 12.70 8.06
C TYR A 360 27.30 12.09 9.13
N PRO A 361 26.12 12.68 9.40
CA PRO A 361 25.10 12.02 10.19
C PRO A 361 24.47 10.87 9.37
N THR A 362 23.86 9.91 10.06
CA THR A 362 23.10 8.85 9.41
C THR A 362 21.81 9.42 8.79
N PRO A 363 21.54 9.20 7.50
CA PRO A 363 20.38 9.79 6.82
C PRO A 363 19.07 9.10 7.18
N ASP A 364 18.01 9.88 7.21
CA ASP A 364 16.64 9.47 7.43
C ASP A 364 15.83 9.38 6.12
N ILE A 365 14.69 8.69 6.21
CA ILE A 365 13.67 8.64 5.15
C ILE A 365 12.50 9.53 5.59
N LEU A 366 12.16 10.52 4.77
CA LEU A 366 11.02 11.42 4.98
C LEU A 366 9.99 11.26 3.84
N VAL A 367 8.79 10.80 4.17
CA VAL A 367 7.68 10.71 3.21
C VAL A 367 6.73 11.88 3.40
N THR A 368 6.64 12.73 2.38
CA THR A 368 5.81 13.95 2.37
C THR A 368 4.60 13.88 1.45
N GLY A 369 4.52 12.91 0.54
CA GLY A 369 3.35 12.68 -0.30
C GLY A 369 2.85 11.25 -0.22
N ASP A 370 1.59 11.05 -0.61
CA ASP A 370 0.90 9.77 -0.41
C ASP A 370 1.58 8.62 -1.16
N VAL A 371 1.59 7.45 -0.50
CA VAL A 371 2.08 6.19 -1.06
C VAL A 371 0.93 5.20 -1.13
N THR A 372 0.67 4.65 -2.32
CA THR A 372 -0.43 3.70 -2.57
C THR A 372 0.06 2.43 -3.27
N ASN A 373 -0.22 1.26 -2.69
CA ASN A 373 0.03 -0.07 -3.22
C ASN A 373 -0.94 -1.10 -2.62
N TYR A 374 -2.24 -0.92 -2.80
CA TYR A 374 -3.27 -1.79 -2.17
C TYR A 374 -3.19 -3.25 -2.58
N SER A 375 -2.62 -3.55 -3.75
CA SER A 375 -2.44 -4.92 -4.25
C SER A 375 -1.11 -5.53 -3.81
N GLY A 376 -0.31 -4.84 -3.00
CA GLY A 376 1.08 -5.21 -2.72
C GLY A 376 1.66 -4.71 -1.39
N SER A 377 2.98 -4.83 -1.24
CA SER A 377 3.72 -4.45 -0.03
C SER A 377 4.36 -3.07 -0.12
N PHE A 378 4.53 -2.42 1.02
CA PHE A 378 5.39 -1.26 1.20
C PHE A 378 6.40 -1.56 2.30
N THR A 379 7.68 -1.37 2.00
CA THR A 379 8.80 -1.60 2.91
C THR A 379 9.69 -0.37 2.94
N ALA A 380 9.95 0.17 4.13
CA ALA A 380 10.93 1.22 4.36
C ALA A 380 11.94 0.77 5.42
N ILE A 381 13.21 0.74 5.07
CA ILE A 381 14.30 0.34 5.96
C ILE A 381 15.33 1.47 5.98
N ALA A 382 15.63 1.99 7.17
CA ALA A 382 16.65 3.00 7.35
C ALA A 382 17.56 2.63 8.52
N VAL A 383 18.87 2.87 8.38
CA VAL A 383 19.77 2.87 9.53
C VAL A 383 19.44 4.05 10.46
N GLY A 384 19.02 5.19 9.89
CA GLY A 384 18.57 6.36 10.63
C GLY A 384 17.08 6.31 10.99
N ASP A 385 16.46 7.48 11.04
CA ASP A 385 15.04 7.65 11.34
C ASP A 385 14.14 7.40 10.12
N VAL A 386 12.86 7.06 10.35
CA VAL A 386 11.82 7.03 9.32
C VAL A 386 10.66 7.94 9.73
N ILE A 387 10.25 8.83 8.84
CA ILE A 387 9.26 9.89 9.12
C ILE A 387 8.16 9.85 8.05
N TYR A 388 6.90 9.72 8.48
CA TYR A 388 5.73 9.82 7.61
C TYR A 388 4.91 11.06 7.96
N ARG A 389 4.76 11.95 6.96
CA ARG A 389 3.88 13.13 6.99
C ARG A 389 2.75 13.05 5.95
N ALA A 390 2.59 11.89 5.31
CA ALA A 390 1.56 11.59 4.33
C ALA A 390 1.10 10.13 4.45
N SER A 391 -0.01 9.79 3.80
CA SER A 391 -0.65 8.49 3.94
C SER A 391 0.19 7.38 3.32
N ILE A 392 0.34 6.25 4.01
CA ILE A 392 0.89 5.02 3.46
C ILE A 392 -0.24 3.98 3.39
N ARG A 393 -0.60 3.55 2.19
CA ARG A 393 -1.73 2.63 1.95
C ARG A 393 -1.25 1.45 1.11
N ALA A 394 -0.98 0.32 1.75
CA ALA A 394 -0.55 -0.90 1.10
C ALA A 394 -1.16 -2.11 1.79
N ALA A 395 -1.28 -3.26 1.11
CA ALA A 395 -1.79 -4.48 1.74
C ALA A 395 -0.96 -4.88 2.96
N ASN A 396 0.36 -4.75 2.84
CA ASN A 396 1.30 -5.00 3.94
C ASN A 396 2.26 -3.81 4.06
N ILE A 397 2.47 -3.33 5.29
CA ILE A 397 3.40 -2.24 5.60
C ILE A 397 4.48 -2.79 6.53
N THR A 398 5.74 -2.52 6.20
CA THR A 398 6.89 -2.81 7.05
C THR A 398 7.79 -1.59 7.11
N THR A 399 8.07 -1.12 8.32
CA THR A 399 8.94 0.03 8.58
C THR A 399 9.95 -0.36 9.64
N ILE A 400 11.23 -0.30 9.29
CA ILE A 400 12.34 -0.66 10.18
C ILE A 400 13.31 0.51 10.22
N ALA A 401 13.34 1.23 11.34
CA ALA A 401 14.31 2.27 11.61
C ALA A 401 15.38 1.75 12.59
N GLY A 402 16.64 2.11 12.37
CA GLY A 402 17.69 1.95 13.38
C GLY A 402 17.64 3.08 14.42
N GLY A 403 17.05 4.22 14.06
CA GLY A 403 16.69 5.30 14.97
C GLY A 403 15.21 5.24 15.37
N SER A 404 14.53 6.37 15.27
CA SER A 404 13.13 6.55 15.64
C SER A 404 12.19 6.46 14.44
N VAL A 405 10.92 6.12 14.71
CA VAL A 405 9.83 6.25 13.73
C VAL A 405 8.85 7.32 14.17
N PHE A 406 8.59 8.28 13.27
CA PHE A 406 7.64 9.37 13.48
C PHE A 406 6.54 9.34 12.45
N ILE A 407 5.29 9.32 12.90
CA ILE A 407 4.12 9.39 12.04
C ILE A 407 3.27 10.53 12.55
N ASP A 408 3.05 11.55 11.73
CA ASP A 408 2.38 12.77 12.18
C ASP A 408 1.44 13.36 11.12
N GLY A 409 0.31 13.88 11.58
CA GLY A 409 -0.66 14.59 10.74
C GLY A 409 -1.51 13.70 9.81
N LEU A 410 -1.50 12.37 9.99
CA LEU A 410 -2.25 11.45 9.14
C LEU A 410 -3.73 11.36 9.57
N THR A 411 -4.63 11.20 8.58
CA THR A 411 -6.04 10.89 8.83
C THR A 411 -6.21 9.48 9.39
N SER A 412 -5.46 8.52 8.85
CA SER A 412 -5.42 7.17 9.38
C SER A 412 -4.07 6.51 9.14
N TYR A 413 -3.69 5.59 10.01
CA TYR A 413 -2.51 4.75 9.87
C TYR A 413 -2.81 3.32 10.33
N SER A 414 -2.57 2.34 9.46
CA SER A 414 -2.65 0.92 9.81
C SER A 414 -1.26 0.32 9.92
N VAL A 415 -0.88 -0.14 11.12
CA VAL A 415 0.49 -0.60 11.44
C VAL A 415 0.94 -1.74 10.52
N GLY A 416 0.09 -2.75 10.34
CA GLY A 416 0.39 -3.95 9.57
C GLY A 416 -0.05 -3.89 8.11
N GLY A 417 -0.50 -2.74 7.61
CA GLY A 417 -1.10 -2.58 6.28
C GLY A 417 -2.63 -2.45 6.30
N ASP A 418 -3.18 -1.97 5.19
CA ASP A 418 -4.60 -1.68 5.04
C ASP A 418 -5.44 -2.98 4.93
N PRO A 419 -6.48 -3.16 5.77
CA PRO A 419 -7.33 -4.35 5.72
C PRO A 419 -7.95 -4.62 4.34
N TYR A 420 -8.32 -3.58 3.58
CA TYR A 420 -8.86 -3.74 2.23
C TYR A 420 -7.83 -4.40 1.33
N GLY A 421 -6.59 -3.92 1.33
CA GLY A 421 -5.50 -4.48 0.53
C GLY A 421 -5.22 -5.96 0.84
N LYS A 422 -5.24 -6.34 2.14
CA LYS A 422 -5.10 -7.75 2.56
C LYS A 422 -6.21 -8.64 1.98
N LEU A 423 -7.45 -8.16 2.06
CA LEU A 423 -8.64 -8.89 1.61
C LEU A 423 -8.71 -9.08 0.09
N LYS A 424 -7.91 -8.35 -0.71
CA LYS A 424 -7.89 -8.52 -2.18
C LYS A 424 -7.48 -9.92 -2.63
N THR A 425 -6.83 -10.69 -1.76
CA THR A 425 -6.52 -12.11 -1.98
C THR A 425 -7.76 -13.01 -1.98
N LEU A 426 -8.87 -12.56 -1.40
CA LEU A 426 -10.15 -13.28 -1.33
C LEU A 426 -11.15 -12.83 -2.40
N GLY A 427 -10.90 -11.68 -3.06
CA GLY A 427 -11.76 -11.12 -4.09
C GLY A 427 -11.55 -9.63 -4.28
N ASN A 428 -12.14 -9.06 -5.33
CA ASN A 428 -12.01 -7.63 -5.68
C ASN A 428 -12.95 -6.69 -4.89
N GLY A 429 -13.61 -7.20 -3.83
CA GLY A 429 -14.57 -6.43 -3.02
C GLY A 429 -15.93 -6.18 -3.66
N ILE A 430 -16.18 -6.58 -4.91
CA ILE A 430 -17.51 -6.36 -5.52
C ILE A 430 -18.55 -7.27 -4.90
N ALA A 431 -18.22 -8.54 -4.70
CA ALA A 431 -19.06 -9.50 -4.01
C ALA A 431 -18.74 -9.55 -2.51
N ALA A 432 -19.65 -10.12 -1.73
CA ALA A 432 -19.38 -10.41 -0.33
C ALA A 432 -18.25 -11.44 -0.21
N TYR A 433 -17.32 -11.22 0.73
CA TYR A 433 -16.33 -12.24 1.08
C TYR A 433 -16.93 -13.38 1.89
N ASP A 434 -16.27 -14.53 1.84
CA ASP A 434 -16.45 -15.55 2.87
C ASP A 434 -16.04 -14.98 4.23
N GLN A 435 -16.99 -14.93 5.16
CA GLN A 435 -16.80 -14.29 6.45
C GLN A 435 -15.70 -14.95 7.28
N THR A 436 -15.55 -16.27 7.21
CA THR A 436 -14.57 -17.01 7.99
C THR A 436 -13.17 -16.78 7.45
N ALA A 437 -12.99 -16.85 6.13
CA ALA A 437 -11.72 -16.57 5.47
C ALA A 437 -11.26 -15.13 5.71
N ALA A 438 -12.17 -14.16 5.56
CA ALA A 438 -11.88 -12.75 5.81
C ALA A 438 -11.49 -12.50 7.28
N LEU A 439 -12.21 -13.09 8.23
CA LEU A 439 -11.88 -12.97 9.65
C LEU A 439 -10.50 -13.57 9.95
N ASN A 440 -10.24 -14.80 9.50
CA ASN A 440 -8.97 -15.49 9.72
C ASN A 440 -7.79 -14.69 9.18
N LEU A 441 -7.94 -14.06 8.01
CA LEU A 441 -6.89 -13.24 7.41
C LEU A 441 -6.62 -11.96 8.21
N LEU A 442 -7.68 -11.29 8.70
CA LEU A 442 -7.56 -10.05 9.47
C LEU A 442 -7.10 -10.26 10.92
N THR A 443 -7.36 -11.42 11.51
CA THR A 443 -6.99 -11.74 12.90
C THR A 443 -5.80 -12.69 13.02
N ALA A 444 -5.15 -13.04 11.91
CA ALA A 444 -3.93 -13.84 11.95
C ALA A 444 -2.85 -13.13 12.78
N ASN A 445 -2.19 -13.87 13.68
CA ASN A 445 -1.10 -13.32 14.47
C ASN A 445 0.08 -13.02 13.54
N PRO A 446 0.54 -11.77 13.45
CA PRO A 446 1.72 -11.42 12.67
C PRO A 446 2.96 -12.11 13.25
N THR A 447 3.81 -12.61 12.36
CA THR A 447 5.10 -13.25 12.73
C THR A 447 6.28 -12.31 12.56
N THR A 448 6.12 -11.25 11.77
CA THR A 448 7.15 -10.26 11.48
C THR A 448 6.77 -8.91 12.10
N VAL A 449 7.80 -8.17 12.53
CA VAL A 449 7.60 -6.82 13.05
C VAL A 449 7.18 -5.88 11.92
N SER A 450 6.05 -5.20 12.08
CA SER A 450 5.55 -4.26 11.07
C SER A 450 6.14 -2.86 11.25
N LEU A 451 6.42 -2.47 12.49
CA LEU A 451 6.96 -1.16 12.84
C LEU A 451 8.02 -1.31 13.93
N LEU A 452 9.28 -1.06 13.59
CA LEU A 452 10.44 -1.17 14.48
C LEU A 452 11.22 0.15 14.55
N GLY A 453 11.56 0.56 15.76
CA GLY A 453 12.50 1.67 16.02
C GLY A 453 12.84 1.77 17.51
N ASP A 454 13.83 2.59 17.86
CA ASP A 454 14.19 2.86 19.26
C ASP A 454 13.09 3.65 19.97
N THR A 455 12.54 4.66 19.30
CA THR A 455 11.36 5.39 19.75
C THR A 455 10.31 5.39 18.64
N ILE A 456 9.05 5.15 18.98
CA ILE A 456 7.93 5.17 18.03
C ILE A 456 6.90 6.19 18.51
N ILE A 457 6.66 7.23 17.70
CA ILE A 457 5.62 8.23 17.97
C ILE A 457 4.63 8.23 16.80
N ILE A 458 3.37 7.94 17.10
CA ILE A 458 2.27 7.94 16.12
C ILE A 458 1.19 8.93 16.55
N ASN A 459 1.04 9.98 15.77
CA ASN A 459 -0.01 10.98 15.88
C ASN A 459 -0.86 10.92 14.60
N ALA A 460 -2.02 10.27 14.69
CA ALA A 460 -2.99 10.20 13.59
C ALA A 460 -4.41 10.35 14.14
N GLU A 461 -5.38 10.67 13.28
CA GLU A 461 -6.77 10.73 13.74
C GLU A 461 -7.30 9.32 14.06
N PHE A 462 -7.01 8.33 13.22
CA PHE A 462 -7.30 6.90 13.46
C PHE A 462 -6.03 6.06 13.39
N ILE A 463 -5.78 5.24 14.40
CA ILE A 463 -4.63 4.33 14.46
C ILE A 463 -5.18 2.91 14.55
N ASN A 464 -4.88 2.09 13.55
CA ASN A 464 -5.26 0.69 13.53
C ASN A 464 -4.05 -0.20 13.83
N ILE A 465 -4.01 -0.75 15.04
CA ILE A 465 -2.97 -1.67 15.48
C ILE A 465 -3.35 -3.07 15.02
N ASN A 466 -3.01 -3.41 13.77
CA ASN A 466 -3.26 -4.70 13.13
C ASN A 466 -1.97 -5.42 12.69
N GLY A 467 -0.87 -5.08 13.35
CA GLY A 467 0.48 -5.63 13.16
C GLY A 467 1.27 -5.49 14.46
N ILE A 468 2.57 -5.79 14.41
CA ILE A 468 3.45 -5.65 15.57
C ILE A 468 4.11 -4.27 15.54
N VAL A 469 3.85 -3.46 16.56
CA VAL A 469 4.65 -2.29 16.93
C VAL A 469 5.71 -2.76 17.91
N GLN A 470 6.99 -2.54 17.64
CA GLN A 470 8.06 -2.93 18.54
C GLN A 470 9.05 -1.79 18.74
N SER A 471 9.28 -1.43 20.00
CA SER A 471 10.32 -0.47 20.37
C SER A 471 11.44 -1.14 21.15
N GLY A 472 12.66 -1.05 20.61
CA GLY A 472 13.83 -1.78 21.10
C GLY A 472 13.82 -3.29 20.80
N LYS A 473 14.91 -3.97 21.13
CA LYS A 473 15.05 -5.43 21.02
C LYS A 473 15.59 -6.00 22.33
N ASP A 474 15.12 -7.19 22.69
CA ASP A 474 15.54 -7.94 23.88
C ASP A 474 16.67 -8.95 23.59
N ASN A 475 16.88 -9.31 22.33
CA ASN A 475 17.91 -10.26 21.93
C ASN A 475 18.66 -9.77 20.69
N TYR A 476 19.99 -9.72 20.82
CA TYR A 476 20.93 -9.36 19.76
C TYR A 476 21.86 -10.55 19.55
N SER A 477 21.83 -11.15 18.37
CA SER A 477 22.66 -12.32 18.06
C SER A 477 23.43 -12.11 16.76
N LEU A 478 24.74 -12.40 16.80
CA LEU A 478 25.61 -12.45 15.63
C LEU A 478 26.31 -13.80 15.60
N THR A 479 26.16 -14.52 14.49
CA THR A 479 27.00 -15.68 14.18
C THR A 479 27.92 -15.32 13.04
N LEU A 480 29.23 -15.49 13.23
CA LEU A 480 30.24 -15.44 12.18
C LEU A 480 30.48 -16.88 11.71
N PRO A 481 29.79 -17.37 10.66
CA PRO A 481 29.83 -18.76 10.28
C PRO A 481 31.19 -19.14 9.70
N SER A 482 31.55 -20.42 9.73
CA SER A 482 32.82 -20.91 9.16
C SER A 482 32.96 -20.64 7.64
N SER A 483 31.86 -20.48 6.91
CA SER A 483 31.84 -20.07 5.50
C SER A 483 32.47 -18.69 5.28
N LEU A 484 32.44 -17.81 6.29
CA LEU A 484 33.03 -16.47 6.26
C LEU A 484 34.55 -16.50 6.05
N ASN A 485 35.24 -17.60 6.40
CA ASN A 485 36.67 -17.75 6.11
C ASN A 485 36.98 -17.62 4.60
N THR A 486 36.05 -18.01 3.72
CA THR A 486 36.23 -17.88 2.26
C THR A 486 36.17 -16.41 1.83
N GLU A 487 35.18 -15.67 2.35
CA GLU A 487 35.07 -14.22 2.12
C GLU A 487 36.32 -13.51 2.64
N ILE A 488 36.75 -13.82 3.87
CA ILE A 488 37.96 -13.26 4.47
C ILE A 488 39.20 -13.58 3.63
N ALA A 489 39.35 -14.81 3.13
CA ALA A 489 40.48 -15.18 2.27
C ALA A 489 40.47 -14.38 0.95
N ASN A 490 39.31 -14.19 0.34
CA ASN A 490 39.15 -13.36 -0.87
C ASN A 490 39.47 -11.89 -0.61
N ILE A 491 39.00 -11.36 0.53
CA ILE A 491 39.35 -10.02 0.98
C ILE A 491 40.87 -9.98 1.16
N ARG A 492 41.49 -10.87 1.94
CA ARG A 492 42.94 -10.92 2.14
C ARG A 492 43.76 -10.93 0.84
N ALA A 493 43.28 -11.63 -0.19
CA ALA A 493 43.98 -11.76 -1.48
C ALA A 493 43.82 -10.55 -2.43
N SER A 494 42.85 -9.66 -2.20
CA SER A 494 42.64 -8.47 -3.04
C SER A 494 43.55 -7.29 -2.61
N SER A 495 43.45 -6.14 -3.29
CA SER A 495 43.93 -4.84 -2.80
C SER A 495 42.73 -3.98 -2.39
N GLY A 496 42.80 -3.24 -1.27
CA GLY A 496 41.69 -2.40 -0.81
C GLY A 496 41.95 -1.67 0.50
N ALA A 497 40.91 -1.04 1.06
CA ALA A 497 40.98 -0.36 2.36
C ALA A 497 41.32 -1.32 3.51
N ARG A 498 41.95 -0.80 4.56
CA ARG A 498 42.34 -1.58 5.76
C ARG A 498 41.16 -2.35 6.36
N TYR A 499 40.04 -1.66 6.55
CA TYR A 499 38.80 -2.24 7.08
C TYR A 499 37.83 -2.53 5.94
N THR A 500 37.32 -3.76 5.89
CA THR A 500 36.36 -4.22 4.88
C THR A 500 35.10 -4.75 5.58
N LEU A 501 33.91 -4.24 5.26
CA LEU A 501 32.65 -4.63 5.92
C LEU A 501 32.24 -6.06 5.55
N LEU A 502 32.12 -6.96 6.53
CA LEU A 502 31.78 -8.36 6.28
C LEU A 502 30.29 -8.55 5.97
N SER A 503 29.97 -9.51 5.09
CA SER A 503 28.61 -9.84 4.65
C SER A 503 27.63 -10.21 5.78
N VAL A 504 28.15 -10.66 6.92
CA VAL A 504 27.40 -10.98 8.14
C VAL A 504 26.88 -9.75 8.89
N SER A 505 27.37 -8.55 8.55
CA SER A 505 26.91 -7.30 9.16
C SER A 505 25.44 -7.08 8.86
N ASN A 506 24.70 -6.63 9.86
CA ASN A 506 23.26 -6.37 9.77
C ASN A 506 22.93 -5.02 10.44
N GLN A 507 21.65 -4.75 10.71
CA GLN A 507 21.24 -3.51 11.35
C GLN A 507 21.87 -3.33 12.74
N ASP A 508 21.98 -4.41 13.50
CA ASP A 508 22.41 -4.42 14.90
C ASP A 508 23.92 -4.56 15.07
N PHE A 509 24.56 -5.37 14.22
CA PHE A 509 25.99 -5.68 14.31
C PHE A 509 26.72 -5.24 13.04
N LYS A 510 27.80 -4.47 13.21
CA LYS A 510 28.75 -4.18 12.13
C LYS A 510 30.07 -4.89 12.41
N ALA A 511 30.41 -5.83 11.53
CA ALA A 511 31.66 -6.58 11.60
C ALA A 511 32.54 -6.20 10.41
N PHE A 512 33.78 -5.81 10.66
CA PHE A 512 34.77 -5.50 9.64
C PHE A 512 35.91 -6.50 9.72
N TYR A 513 36.52 -6.82 8.59
CA TYR A 513 37.81 -7.49 8.57
C TYR A 513 38.93 -6.45 8.43
N ASP A 514 39.85 -6.46 9.38
CA ASP A 514 41.10 -5.69 9.33
C ASP A 514 42.18 -6.54 8.66
N ARG A 515 42.58 -6.11 7.47
CA ARG A 515 43.54 -6.82 6.62
C ARG A 515 44.99 -6.63 7.07
N VAL A 516 45.25 -5.61 7.88
CA VAL A 516 46.60 -5.30 8.40
C VAL A 516 46.89 -6.14 9.63
N GLU A 517 45.92 -6.24 10.55
CA GLU A 517 46.06 -6.97 11.81
C GLU A 517 45.47 -8.39 11.78
N ASP A 518 44.95 -8.81 10.62
CA ASP A 518 44.35 -10.12 10.36
C ASP A 518 43.31 -10.55 11.41
N LYS A 519 42.33 -9.68 11.64
CA LYS A 519 41.29 -9.87 12.67
C LYS A 519 39.93 -9.34 12.23
N ILE A 520 38.87 -9.83 12.86
CA ILE A 520 37.51 -9.32 12.70
C ILE A 520 37.26 -8.26 13.79
N LEU A 521 37.02 -7.01 13.40
CA LEU A 521 36.60 -5.93 14.29
C LEU A 521 35.08 -5.88 14.37
N LEU A 522 34.53 -6.16 15.55
CA LEU A 522 33.13 -5.96 15.88
C LEU A 522 32.94 -4.57 16.49
N LYS A 523 32.12 -3.75 15.81
CA LYS A 523 31.78 -2.39 16.26
C LYS A 523 30.90 -2.40 17.51
N GLU A 524 30.76 -1.22 18.07
CA GLU A 524 29.93 -0.97 19.23
C GLU A 524 28.48 -1.46 19.02
N VAL A 525 27.98 -2.21 20.00
CA VAL A 525 26.56 -2.56 20.10
C VAL A 525 26.05 -2.09 21.45
N ARG A 526 24.97 -1.31 21.43
CA ARG A 526 24.25 -0.88 22.63
C ARG A 526 22.81 -1.34 22.56
N VAL A 527 22.28 -1.77 23.69
CA VAL A 527 20.84 -1.97 23.84
C VAL A 527 20.18 -0.62 24.08
N SER A 528 19.23 -0.26 23.22
CA SER A 528 18.44 0.97 23.31
C SER A 528 16.97 0.75 22.97
N GLY A 529 16.17 1.78 23.19
CA GLY A 529 14.74 1.83 22.89
C GLY A 529 13.82 1.54 24.07
N GLY A 530 12.56 1.23 23.77
CA GLY A 530 11.51 1.00 24.75
C GLY A 530 10.58 2.19 24.99
N ASN A 531 10.38 3.05 23.99
CA ASN A 531 9.48 4.20 24.06
C ASN A 531 8.47 4.16 22.90
N VAL A 532 7.19 3.96 23.23
CA VAL A 532 6.07 3.98 22.27
C VAL A 532 5.02 4.99 22.74
N GLN A 533 4.63 5.90 21.86
CA GLN A 533 3.63 6.94 22.12
C GLN A 533 2.59 6.95 21.00
N LEU A 534 1.34 6.66 21.33
CA LEU A 534 0.22 6.61 20.39
C LEU A 534 -0.85 7.64 20.77
N THR A 535 -1.14 8.58 19.87
CA THR A 535 -2.18 9.59 20.06
C THR A 535 -3.16 9.59 18.89
N GLY A 536 -4.41 9.20 19.14
CA GLY A 536 -5.44 9.06 18.10
C GLY A 536 -6.66 8.28 18.59
N HIS A 537 -7.58 7.94 17.70
CA HIS A 537 -8.54 6.86 17.97
C HIS A 537 -7.79 5.54 17.85
N ILE A 538 -7.52 4.88 18.96
CA ILE A 538 -6.73 3.64 18.98
C ILE A 538 -7.68 2.47 18.75
N LEU A 539 -7.56 1.85 17.58
CA LEU A 539 -8.44 0.83 17.05
C LEU A 539 -7.63 -0.41 16.66
N SER A 540 -8.32 -1.54 16.43
CA SER A 540 -7.70 -2.77 15.95
C SER A 540 -8.69 -3.63 15.16
N THR A 541 -8.34 -3.89 13.91
CA THR A 541 -9.04 -4.86 13.06
C THR A 541 -8.65 -6.31 13.37
N GLY A 542 -7.64 -6.56 14.20
CA GLY A 542 -7.17 -7.90 14.59
C GLY A 542 -5.66 -8.09 14.47
N GLY A 543 -5.12 -9.07 15.21
CA GLY A 543 -3.69 -9.43 15.15
C GLY A 543 -2.71 -8.38 15.72
N GLY A 544 -3.20 -7.35 16.43
CA GLY A 544 -2.38 -6.26 16.95
C GLY A 544 -1.54 -6.64 18.17
N THR A 545 -0.27 -6.26 18.17
CA THR A 545 0.63 -6.41 19.33
C THR A 545 1.54 -5.19 19.48
N ILE A 546 1.73 -4.72 20.71
CA ILE A 546 2.69 -3.67 21.06
C ILE A 546 3.75 -4.30 21.96
N ARG A 547 5.00 -4.29 21.50
CA ARG A 547 6.17 -4.78 22.23
C ARG A 547 7.04 -3.62 22.65
N VAL A 548 7.32 -3.50 23.94
CA VAL A 548 8.11 -2.38 24.47
C VAL A 548 9.25 -2.94 25.31
N LEU A 549 10.49 -2.62 24.94
CA LEU A 549 11.64 -3.01 25.74
C LEU A 549 11.59 -2.31 27.10
N ASN A 550 11.39 -3.11 28.14
CA ASN A 550 11.41 -2.66 29.53
C ASN A 550 12.57 -3.28 30.28
N GLY A 551 12.93 -4.54 30.00
CA GLY A 551 14.06 -5.22 30.65
C GLY A 551 15.41 -4.88 30.02
N TYR A 552 16.42 -5.67 30.37
CA TYR A 552 17.71 -5.66 29.69
C TYR A 552 17.69 -6.53 28.44
N GLY A 553 18.52 -6.17 27.46
CA GLY A 553 18.76 -6.99 26.28
C GLY A 553 19.90 -7.99 26.48
N ASN A 554 19.82 -9.12 25.78
CA ASN A 554 20.88 -10.12 25.72
C ASN A 554 21.72 -9.94 24.46
N ILE A 555 23.05 -10.07 24.57
CA ILE A 555 23.96 -10.09 23.42
C ILE A 555 24.62 -11.46 23.33
N ASN A 556 24.53 -12.09 22.17
CA ASN A 556 25.21 -13.35 21.86
C ASN A 556 26.04 -13.22 20.58
N VAL A 557 27.35 -13.34 20.69
CA VAL A 557 28.28 -13.33 19.55
C VAL A 557 28.96 -14.69 19.46
N ASN A 558 28.77 -15.39 18.34
CA ASN A 558 29.38 -16.70 18.10
C ASN A 558 30.32 -16.63 16.89
N ASN A 559 31.63 -16.57 17.15
CA ASN A 559 32.66 -16.66 16.15
C ASN A 559 33.01 -18.13 15.84
N GLN A 560 32.56 -18.62 14.68
CA GLN A 560 32.89 -19.94 14.16
C GLN A 560 34.02 -19.90 13.12
N THR A 561 34.60 -18.73 12.88
CA THR A 561 35.77 -18.58 11.99
C THR A 561 37.06 -18.98 12.71
N SER A 562 38.14 -19.11 11.93
CA SER A 562 39.49 -19.35 12.46
C SER A 562 40.24 -18.07 12.82
N VAL A 563 39.60 -16.91 12.64
CA VAL A 563 40.21 -15.58 12.74
C VAL A 563 39.86 -14.96 14.09
N ASP A 564 40.81 -14.20 14.66
CA ASP A 564 40.62 -13.45 15.90
C ASP A 564 39.45 -12.47 15.78
N ILE A 565 38.67 -12.31 16.86
CA ILE A 565 37.60 -11.30 16.94
C ILE A 565 37.99 -10.24 17.97
N GLU A 566 38.07 -8.99 17.53
CA GLU A 566 38.21 -7.83 18.38
C GLU A 566 36.87 -7.16 18.62
N ILE A 567 36.59 -6.87 19.89
CA ILE A 567 35.37 -6.20 20.33
C ILE A 567 35.71 -4.76 20.69
N GLU A 568 35.09 -3.83 19.98
CA GLU A 568 35.20 -2.40 20.29
C GLU A 568 34.44 -2.07 21.58
N ARG A 569 33.14 -2.38 21.63
CA ARG A 569 32.33 -2.22 22.85
C ARG A 569 31.03 -3.03 22.76
N LEU A 570 30.68 -3.71 23.83
CA LEU A 570 29.35 -4.33 23.97
C LEU A 570 28.72 -3.81 25.25
N ASP A 571 27.56 -3.18 25.14
CA ASP A 571 26.92 -2.46 26.23
C ASP A 571 25.47 -2.91 26.44
N VAL A 572 25.26 -3.69 27.50
CA VAL A 572 23.94 -4.10 28.02
C VAL A 572 23.68 -3.46 29.38
N SER A 573 24.37 -2.36 29.72
CA SER A 573 24.24 -1.70 31.03
C SER A 573 22.95 -0.92 31.19
N GLN A 574 22.31 -0.55 30.08
CA GLN A 574 21.07 0.19 30.10
C GLN A 574 19.88 -0.75 29.95
N ARG A 575 18.92 -0.56 30.85
CA ARG A 575 17.59 -1.16 30.76
C ARG A 575 16.77 -0.37 29.76
N GLY A 576 15.85 -1.01 29.04
CA GLY A 576 14.91 -0.32 28.15
C GLY A 576 14.05 0.70 28.91
N SER A 577 13.59 1.74 28.20
CA SER A 577 12.81 2.81 28.83
C SER A 577 11.48 2.30 29.42
N GLY A 578 10.89 1.26 28.84
CA GLY A 578 9.62 0.66 29.29
C GLY A 578 8.41 1.59 29.20
N THR A 579 8.49 2.65 28.39
CA THR A 579 7.48 3.70 28.28
C THR A 579 6.46 3.35 27.19
N LEU A 580 5.20 3.23 27.58
CA LEU A 580 4.06 3.07 26.65
C LEU A 580 2.98 4.09 27.00
N LEU A 581 2.80 5.08 26.13
CA LEU A 581 1.71 6.04 26.21
C LEU A 581 0.64 5.72 25.18
N LEU A 582 -0.59 5.50 25.64
CA LEU A 582 -1.80 5.36 24.83
C LEU A 582 -2.75 6.52 25.16
N ALA A 583 -2.84 7.51 24.28
CA ALA A 583 -3.78 8.62 24.36
C ALA A 583 -4.95 8.38 23.39
N ASP A 584 -5.98 7.69 23.87
CA ASP A 584 -7.10 7.22 23.07
C ASP A 584 -8.26 8.23 23.02
N LYS A 585 -8.46 8.82 21.84
CA LYS A 585 -9.58 9.71 21.54
C LYS A 585 -10.91 8.97 21.45
N ALA A 586 -10.92 7.67 21.14
CA ALA A 586 -12.13 6.87 21.02
C ALA A 586 -12.88 6.71 22.34
N LYS A 587 -12.14 6.60 23.46
CA LYS A 587 -12.68 6.54 24.83
C LYS A 587 -12.81 7.90 25.51
N GLY A 588 -12.28 8.95 24.90
CA GLY A 588 -12.27 10.31 25.45
C GLY A 588 -12.76 11.32 24.42
N THR A 589 -12.02 12.41 24.29
CA THR A 589 -12.23 13.43 23.26
C THR A 589 -10.89 13.85 22.67
N SER A 590 -10.89 14.57 21.54
CA SER A 590 -9.65 15.08 20.96
C SER A 590 -8.89 16.04 21.89
N ALA A 591 -9.61 16.79 22.73
CA ALA A 591 -9.01 17.72 23.69
C ALA A 591 -8.59 17.04 25.00
N ASN A 592 -9.30 15.99 25.42
CA ASN A 592 -9.02 15.22 26.62
C ASN A 592 -9.19 13.72 26.31
N PRO A 593 -8.18 13.08 25.70
CA PRO A 593 -8.23 11.64 25.39
C PRO A 593 -8.11 10.82 26.67
N ALA A 594 -8.59 9.58 26.63
CA ALA A 594 -8.37 8.65 27.72
C ALA A 594 -6.91 8.18 27.69
N VAL A 595 -6.19 8.35 28.80
CA VAL A 595 -4.76 8.07 28.86
C VAL A 595 -4.52 6.75 29.59
N THR A 596 -3.74 5.87 28.98
CA THR A 596 -3.09 4.75 29.65
C THR A 596 -1.59 4.94 29.50
N LEU A 597 -0.89 5.10 30.62
CA LEU A 597 0.54 5.37 30.64
C LEU A 597 1.25 4.33 31.47
N TYR A 598 2.04 3.48 30.80
CA TYR A 598 3.03 2.63 31.43
C TYR A 598 4.41 3.26 31.33
N GLY A 599 5.24 3.00 32.32
CA GLY A 599 6.59 3.53 32.32
C GLY A 599 7.36 3.11 33.55
N ASN A 600 8.67 3.06 33.41
CA ASN A 600 9.54 3.03 34.57
C ASN A 600 9.35 4.34 35.35
N GLN A 601 9.15 4.21 36.67
CA GLN A 601 8.99 5.36 37.56
C GLN A 601 10.37 5.96 37.83
N THR A 602 11.00 6.52 36.79
CA THR A 602 12.29 7.20 36.87
C THR A 602 12.08 8.60 37.43
N GLN A 603 12.64 8.88 38.61
CA GLN A 603 12.75 10.24 39.16
C GLN A 603 14.20 10.70 39.16
N SER A 604 14.40 12.02 39.13
CA SER A 604 15.73 12.60 39.29
C SER A 604 16.30 12.29 40.68
N PHE A 605 15.44 12.28 41.71
CA PHE A 605 15.82 11.99 43.09
C PHE A 605 14.72 11.26 43.88
N MET A 606 15.11 10.71 45.03
CA MET A 606 14.23 10.14 46.05
C MET A 606 14.29 10.98 47.33
N THR A 607 13.23 10.97 48.14
CA THR A 607 13.27 11.58 49.48
C THR A 607 14.36 11.00 50.40
N THR A 608 14.95 9.86 50.04
CA THR A 608 16.07 9.22 50.74
C THR A 608 17.45 9.83 50.40
N ASP A 609 17.55 10.68 49.38
CA ASP A 609 18.83 11.20 48.88
C ASP A 609 19.38 12.38 49.71
N GLY A 610 18.60 12.88 50.68
CA GLY A 610 19.03 13.97 51.56
C GLY A 610 19.14 15.32 50.85
N SER A 611 20.21 16.07 51.09
CA SER A 611 20.45 17.39 50.49
C SER A 611 21.15 17.28 49.14
N VAL A 612 20.46 17.69 48.07
CA VAL A 612 20.99 17.69 46.70
C VAL A 612 20.70 19.04 46.03
N ASN A 613 21.47 19.39 44.99
CA ASN A 613 21.18 20.59 44.19
C ASN A 613 20.07 20.26 43.20
N VAL A 614 18.90 20.90 43.37
CA VAL A 614 17.72 20.65 42.57
C VAL A 614 17.45 21.85 41.66
N ARG A 615 17.17 21.59 40.38
CA ARG A 615 16.76 22.58 39.37
C ARG A 615 15.24 22.59 39.23
N THR A 616 14.69 23.73 38.83
CA THR A 616 13.29 23.82 38.42
C THR A 616 13.01 22.76 37.34
N GLY A 617 11.97 21.95 37.52
CA GLY A 617 11.60 20.87 36.61
C GLY A 617 12.13 19.48 36.96
N GLU A 618 13.05 19.35 37.93
CA GLU A 618 13.50 18.04 38.41
C GLU A 618 12.44 17.37 39.31
N SER A 619 12.34 16.04 39.21
CA SER A 619 11.32 15.27 39.91
C SER A 619 11.88 14.50 41.11
N VAL A 620 11.08 14.42 42.17
CA VAL A 620 11.42 13.71 43.41
C VAL A 620 10.31 12.74 43.76
N ARG A 621 10.67 11.50 44.09
CA ARG A 621 9.71 10.53 44.63
C ARG A 621 9.67 10.53 46.13
N LEU A 622 8.47 10.41 46.66
CA LEU A 622 8.26 10.13 48.06
C LEU A 622 8.43 8.63 48.29
N ALA A 623 9.30 8.26 49.23
CA ALA A 623 9.39 6.90 49.74
C ALA A 623 8.03 6.44 50.31
N ALA A 624 7.77 5.13 50.30
CA ALA A 624 6.48 4.57 50.73
C ALA A 624 6.07 4.92 52.19
N GLY A 625 7.03 5.27 53.05
CA GLY A 625 6.79 5.70 54.43
C GLY A 625 6.99 7.20 54.70
N TYR A 626 7.06 8.03 53.64
CA TYR A 626 7.33 9.46 53.78
C TYR A 626 6.18 10.21 54.49
N SER A 627 6.50 11.11 55.43
CA SER A 627 5.51 11.82 56.26
C SER A 627 5.59 13.34 56.20
N GLY A 628 6.53 13.90 55.42
CA GLY A 628 6.75 15.36 55.31
C GLY A 628 5.67 16.14 54.55
N GLY A 629 4.61 15.48 54.07
CA GLY A 629 3.55 16.06 53.24
C GLY A 629 3.64 15.56 51.78
N GLY A 630 2.49 15.48 51.10
CA GLY A 630 2.34 14.79 49.81
C GLY A 630 1.85 13.35 49.95
N THR A 631 1.68 12.64 48.84
CA THR A 631 1.22 11.24 48.79
C THR A 631 2.43 10.30 48.71
N PRO A 632 2.65 9.40 49.68
CA PRO A 632 3.75 8.44 49.63
C PRO A 632 3.70 7.56 48.37
N GLY A 633 4.85 7.32 47.75
CA GLY A 633 4.97 6.54 46.53
C GLY A 633 4.80 7.34 45.23
N GLU A 634 4.27 8.57 45.29
CA GLU A 634 4.08 9.47 44.15
C GLU A 634 5.29 10.39 43.89
N ALA A 635 5.30 11.01 42.72
CA ALA A 635 6.36 11.92 42.28
C ALA A 635 5.90 13.39 42.28
N TYR A 636 6.85 14.30 42.54
CA TYR A 636 6.63 15.74 42.57
C TYR A 636 7.75 16.48 41.83
N GLU A 637 7.40 17.50 41.07
CA GLU A 637 8.31 18.37 40.34
C GLU A 637 8.64 19.63 41.13
N TYR A 638 9.91 20.01 41.16
CA TYR A 638 10.38 21.21 41.82
C TYR A 638 10.08 22.46 41.00
N LEU A 639 9.40 23.45 41.60
CA LEU A 639 9.05 24.74 40.98
C LEU A 639 9.93 25.91 41.46
N GLY A 640 10.85 25.68 42.39
CA GLY A 640 11.73 26.71 42.94
C GLY A 640 12.96 26.99 42.05
N ALA A 641 13.71 28.04 42.38
CA ALA A 641 14.97 28.38 41.71
C ALA A 641 16.07 27.34 42.02
N PHE A 642 17.04 27.18 41.11
CA PHE A 642 18.16 26.26 41.30
C PHE A 642 18.88 26.49 42.62
N GLY A 643 19.05 25.43 43.42
CA GLY A 643 19.75 25.51 44.70
C GLY A 643 19.76 24.18 45.46
N SER A 644 20.47 24.14 46.58
CA SER A 644 20.50 22.96 47.45
C SER A 644 19.19 22.83 48.23
N VAL A 645 18.53 21.67 48.12
CA VAL A 645 17.26 21.36 48.77
C VAL A 645 17.40 20.04 49.54
N ASN A 646 16.94 20.00 50.79
CA ASN A 646 16.90 18.76 51.59
C ASN A 646 15.61 17.99 51.32
N LEU A 647 15.68 17.01 50.42
CA LEU A 647 14.53 16.23 49.94
C LEU A 647 13.85 15.39 51.02
N GLY A 648 14.58 15.01 52.07
CA GLY A 648 14.05 14.24 53.20
C GLY A 648 13.21 15.07 54.18
N ALA A 649 13.33 16.40 54.15
CA ALA A 649 12.67 17.32 55.08
C ALA A 649 11.70 18.32 54.42
N GLU A 650 11.55 18.26 53.10
CA GLU A 650 10.65 19.14 52.33
C GLU A 650 9.16 18.84 52.56
N ASN A 651 8.31 19.84 52.28
CA ASN A 651 6.86 19.62 52.30
C ASN A 651 6.31 19.60 50.87
N TYR A 652 6.08 18.41 50.33
CA TYR A 652 5.60 18.22 48.96
C TYR A 652 4.12 18.58 48.76
N ALA A 653 3.38 18.91 49.83
CA ALA A 653 2.06 19.52 49.72
C ALA A 653 2.13 21.04 49.42
N ASN A 654 3.32 21.66 49.48
CA ASN A 654 3.50 23.07 49.16
C ASN A 654 3.46 23.30 47.64
N THR A 655 2.28 23.63 47.12
CA THR A 655 2.03 23.84 45.69
C THR A 655 2.75 25.03 45.07
N ALA A 656 3.32 25.94 45.88
CA ALA A 656 4.16 27.03 45.39
C ALA A 656 5.61 26.57 45.11
N ARG A 657 6.02 25.41 45.66
CA ARG A 657 7.38 24.85 45.48
C ARG A 657 7.39 23.49 44.79
N TRP A 658 6.28 22.75 44.86
CA TRP A 658 6.17 21.38 44.39
C TRP A 658 4.88 21.18 43.61
N ARG A 659 4.98 20.60 42.41
CA ARG A 659 3.82 20.17 41.61
C ARG A 659 3.73 18.66 41.66
N HIS A 660 2.58 18.12 42.06
CA HIS A 660 2.32 16.68 41.97
C HIS A 660 2.35 16.24 40.50
N LEU A 661 3.10 15.18 40.20
CA LEU A 661 3.19 14.55 38.89
C LEU A 661 2.40 13.26 38.89
N THR A 662 1.61 13.04 37.84
CA THR A 662 0.94 11.75 37.68
C THR A 662 1.97 10.65 37.41
N SER A 663 2.08 9.68 38.32
CA SER A 663 3.02 8.55 38.14
C SER A 663 2.49 7.54 37.11
N PRO A 664 3.35 7.02 36.21
CA PRO A 664 2.96 5.96 35.28
C PRO A 664 2.68 4.65 36.04
N THR A 665 1.82 3.80 35.47
CA THR A 665 1.63 2.43 35.98
C THR A 665 2.85 1.58 35.66
N ALA A 666 3.17 0.64 36.55
CA ALA A 666 4.27 -0.29 36.33
C ALA A 666 4.06 -1.07 35.02
N PRO A 667 5.10 -1.26 34.19
CA PRO A 667 4.99 -2.06 32.97
C PRO A 667 4.61 -3.51 33.30
N VAL A 668 3.48 -3.97 32.77
CA VAL A 668 2.97 -5.34 32.92
C VAL A 668 2.33 -5.81 31.63
N ASP A 669 2.56 -7.08 31.28
CA ASP A 669 1.92 -7.68 30.10
C ASP A 669 0.41 -7.68 30.24
N GLY A 670 -0.29 -7.59 29.11
CA GLY A 670 -1.74 -7.59 29.13
C GLY A 670 -2.39 -7.38 27.78
N THR A 671 -3.63 -6.89 27.83
CA THR A 671 -4.40 -6.59 26.63
C THR A 671 -5.07 -5.24 26.79
N TYR A 672 -4.84 -4.35 25.82
CA TYR A 672 -5.59 -3.13 25.67
C TYR A 672 -6.83 -3.39 24.83
N SER A 673 -8.01 -3.08 25.38
CA SER A 673 -9.28 -3.19 24.66
C SER A 673 -9.68 -1.82 24.13
N PRO A 674 -9.72 -1.58 22.80
CA PRO A 674 -10.30 -0.38 22.22
C PRO A 674 -11.75 -0.12 22.66
N ASP A 675 -12.25 1.10 22.43
CA ASP A 675 -13.66 1.42 22.68
C ASP A 675 -14.60 0.55 21.83
N ALA A 676 -15.73 0.13 22.40
CA ALA A 676 -16.61 -0.85 21.76
C ALA A 676 -17.45 -0.24 20.63
N GLY A 677 -17.71 -1.04 19.58
CA GLY A 677 -18.59 -0.68 18.48
C GLY A 677 -17.92 0.12 17.35
N TRP A 678 -16.60 0.32 17.41
CA TRP A 678 -15.84 0.87 16.29
C TRP A 678 -15.71 -0.15 15.15
N ARG A 679 -15.80 0.35 13.93
CA ARG A 679 -15.77 -0.45 12.71
C ARG A 679 -14.86 0.19 11.67
N TYR A 680 -14.17 -0.66 10.94
CA TYR A 680 -13.46 -0.33 9.72
C TYR A 680 -14.39 -0.62 8.55
N GLY A 681 -14.55 0.33 7.63
CA GLY A 681 -15.37 0.18 6.44
C GLY A 681 -14.59 0.56 5.19
N PHE A 682 -14.96 -0.05 4.07
CA PHE A 682 -14.53 0.40 2.76
C PHE A 682 -15.65 0.18 1.75
N SER A 683 -15.66 1.02 0.71
CA SER A 683 -16.58 0.89 -0.41
C SER A 683 -15.78 0.78 -1.70
N VAL A 684 -16.16 -0.18 -2.53
CA VAL A 684 -15.67 -0.33 -3.89
C VAL A 684 -16.83 -0.15 -4.85
N ALA A 685 -16.60 0.52 -5.96
CA ALA A 685 -17.60 0.66 -7.00
C ALA A 685 -17.17 -0.08 -8.26
N MET A 686 -18.15 -0.56 -9.00
CA MET A 686 -18.00 -1.19 -10.30
C MET A 686 -19.00 -0.55 -11.25
N GLN A 687 -18.49 0.08 -12.30
CA GLN A 687 -19.32 0.48 -13.43
C GLN A 687 -19.48 -0.71 -14.36
N THR A 688 -20.73 -1.13 -14.54
CA THR A 688 -21.11 -2.10 -15.57
C THR A 688 -21.92 -1.38 -16.61
N ALA A 689 -21.88 -1.87 -17.82
CA ALA A 689 -22.93 -1.51 -18.74
C ALA A 689 -23.35 -2.76 -19.47
N THR A 690 -24.67 -2.94 -19.53
CA THR A 690 -25.35 -4.17 -19.91
C THR A 690 -26.12 -3.88 -21.17
N ARG A 691 -25.96 -4.76 -22.15
CA ARG A 691 -26.78 -4.79 -23.36
C ARG A 691 -27.81 -5.91 -23.25
N THR A 692 -29.05 -5.68 -23.68
CA THR A 692 -30.10 -6.70 -23.75
C THR A 692 -30.73 -6.69 -25.13
N THR A 693 -30.67 -7.83 -25.83
CA THR A 693 -31.35 -8.03 -27.12
C THR A 693 -32.69 -8.73 -26.88
N THR A 694 -33.78 -8.23 -27.48
CA THR A 694 -35.12 -8.84 -27.39
C THR A 694 -35.78 -8.87 -28.76
N THR A 695 -36.37 -10.02 -29.14
CA THR A 695 -37.14 -10.15 -30.38
C THR A 695 -38.63 -10.20 -30.06
N TYR A 696 -39.38 -9.25 -30.59
CA TYR A 696 -40.83 -9.17 -30.49
C TYR A 696 -41.45 -9.79 -31.74
N GLY A 697 -42.57 -10.49 -31.58
CA GLY A 697 -43.33 -11.07 -32.68
C GLY A 697 -44.80 -10.71 -32.55
N SER A 698 -45.42 -10.23 -33.63
CA SER A 698 -46.86 -10.01 -33.72
C SER A 698 -47.43 -10.71 -34.96
N SER A 699 -48.63 -11.27 -34.86
CA SER A 699 -49.26 -12.01 -35.96
C SER A 699 -50.59 -11.39 -36.38
N ALA A 700 -50.82 -11.29 -37.68
CA ALA A 700 -52.13 -10.96 -38.24
C ALA A 700 -52.56 -12.03 -39.25
N TRP A 701 -53.87 -12.28 -39.38
CA TRP A 701 -54.43 -13.13 -40.43
C TRP A 701 -55.18 -12.26 -41.43
N LEU A 702 -54.72 -12.22 -42.69
CA LEU A 702 -55.25 -11.34 -43.74
C LEU A 702 -55.41 -9.86 -43.31
N GLY A 703 -54.44 -9.35 -42.53
CA GLY A 703 -54.47 -7.97 -41.99
C GLY A 703 -55.37 -7.76 -40.78
N ILE A 704 -56.08 -8.80 -40.30
CA ILE A 704 -56.93 -8.75 -39.12
C ILE A 704 -56.20 -9.37 -37.93
N ASP A 705 -55.79 -8.51 -37.00
CA ASP A 705 -55.10 -8.84 -35.75
C ASP A 705 -55.93 -9.78 -34.86
N ALA A 706 -57.23 -9.50 -34.69
CA ALA A 706 -58.14 -10.27 -33.84
C ALA A 706 -58.33 -11.75 -34.23
N LEU A 707 -57.93 -12.15 -35.43
CA LEU A 707 -58.09 -13.51 -35.97
C LEU A 707 -56.79 -14.34 -35.90
N ALA A 708 -55.68 -13.76 -35.45
CA ALA A 708 -54.43 -14.47 -35.21
C ALA A 708 -53.97 -14.26 -33.77
N ARG A 709 -53.85 -15.35 -33.01
CA ARG A 709 -53.17 -15.27 -31.71
C ARG A 709 -51.70 -14.92 -31.96
N ASP A 710 -51.27 -13.82 -31.35
CA ASP A 710 -49.86 -13.41 -31.32
C ASP A 710 -48.97 -14.55 -30.81
N PRO A 711 -47.80 -14.75 -31.40
CA PRO A 711 -46.79 -15.62 -30.81
C PRO A 711 -46.37 -14.99 -29.47
N SER A 712 -46.01 -15.84 -28.50
CA SER A 712 -45.26 -15.35 -27.34
C SER A 712 -44.03 -14.60 -27.86
N ASN A 713 -43.72 -13.43 -27.31
CA ASN A 713 -42.46 -12.75 -27.62
C ASN A 713 -41.32 -13.77 -27.49
N ILE A 714 -40.54 -13.94 -28.56
CA ILE A 714 -39.38 -14.83 -28.54
C ILE A 714 -38.29 -14.05 -27.82
N THR A 715 -38.25 -14.20 -26.50
CA THR A 715 -37.08 -13.84 -25.70
C THR A 715 -35.95 -14.83 -26.04
N SER A 716 -35.38 -14.72 -27.23
CA SER A 716 -33.98 -15.07 -27.41
C SER A 716 -33.23 -14.16 -26.44
N GLY A 717 -32.60 -14.79 -25.44
CA GLY A 717 -32.45 -14.25 -24.10
C GLY A 717 -31.70 -12.92 -23.97
N PRO A 718 -31.68 -12.32 -22.77
CA PRO A 718 -30.79 -11.21 -22.50
C PRO A 718 -29.33 -11.68 -22.59
N TYR A 719 -28.63 -11.30 -23.66
CA TYR A 719 -27.17 -11.40 -23.74
C TYR A 719 -26.55 -10.19 -23.06
N THR A 720 -26.38 -10.25 -21.74
CA THR A 720 -25.69 -9.21 -20.97
C THR A 720 -24.20 -9.20 -21.33
N GLU A 721 -23.79 -8.25 -22.15
CA GLU A 721 -22.38 -7.92 -22.37
C GLU A 721 -21.95 -6.85 -21.37
N ILE A 722 -20.83 -7.05 -20.68
CA ILE A 722 -20.20 -6.06 -19.81
C ILE A 722 -19.34 -5.12 -20.68
N ILE A 723 -19.89 -3.96 -21.08
CA ILE A 723 -19.21 -3.02 -21.99
C ILE A 723 -18.21 -2.09 -21.29
N SER A 724 -17.80 -2.39 -20.06
CA SER A 724 -16.62 -1.78 -19.41
C SER A 724 -16.19 -2.68 -18.26
N GLN A 725 -14.88 -2.85 -18.06
CA GLN A 725 -14.41 -3.52 -16.85
C GLN A 725 -14.87 -2.76 -15.60
N PRO A 726 -15.06 -3.46 -14.47
CA PRO A 726 -15.24 -2.84 -13.17
C PRO A 726 -14.08 -1.88 -12.91
N LYS A 727 -14.29 -0.58 -13.14
CA LYS A 727 -13.36 0.42 -12.65
C LYS A 727 -13.62 0.54 -11.17
N LEU A 728 -12.73 -0.05 -10.37
CA LEU A 728 -12.62 0.25 -8.95
C LEU A 728 -12.46 1.77 -8.83
N LEU A 729 -13.55 2.44 -8.40
CA LEU A 729 -13.46 3.84 -8.02
C LEU A 729 -12.63 3.94 -6.74
N PRO A 730 -11.92 5.07 -6.52
CA PRO A 730 -11.10 5.26 -5.34
C PRO A 730 -11.86 4.86 -4.08
N GLU A 731 -11.29 3.92 -3.36
CA GLU A 731 -11.82 3.43 -2.11
C GLU A 731 -11.87 4.57 -1.08
N GLY A 732 -13.03 4.75 -0.48
CA GLY A 732 -13.12 5.42 0.81
C GLY A 732 -12.93 4.37 1.87
N THR A 733 -11.71 4.18 2.40
CA THR A 733 -11.53 3.47 3.66
C THR A 733 -11.85 4.43 4.80
N TYR A 734 -12.66 4.01 5.76
CA TYR A 734 -13.07 4.88 6.86
C TYR A 734 -13.28 4.10 8.16
N TYR A 735 -13.24 4.84 9.27
CA TYR A 735 -13.60 4.34 10.58
C TYR A 735 -14.87 5.03 11.06
N PHE A 736 -15.76 4.27 11.67
CA PHE A 736 -17.00 4.81 12.23
C PHE A 736 -17.44 3.98 13.45
N LYS A 737 -18.21 4.61 14.34
CA LYS A 737 -18.77 3.94 15.51
C LYS A 737 -20.22 3.56 15.24
N ASN A 738 -20.55 2.28 15.39
CA ASN A 738 -21.92 1.77 15.35
C ASN A 738 -22.06 0.57 16.29
N ALA A 739 -22.48 0.84 17.52
CA ALA A 739 -22.68 -0.19 18.55
C ALA A 739 -23.86 -1.13 18.28
N GLY A 740 -24.75 -0.81 17.33
CA GLY A 740 -25.87 -1.66 16.96
C GLY A 740 -25.47 -2.88 16.12
N ILE A 741 -24.26 -2.89 15.55
CA ILE A 741 -23.76 -3.98 14.71
C ILE A 741 -22.77 -4.84 15.51
N THR A 742 -23.22 -6.00 15.95
CA THR A 742 -22.39 -6.96 16.70
C THR A 742 -21.64 -7.95 15.81
N SER A 743 -22.08 -8.13 14.55
CA SER A 743 -21.46 -9.03 13.58
C SER A 743 -20.03 -8.64 13.22
N ASN A 744 -19.17 -9.65 13.03
CA ASN A 744 -17.77 -9.47 12.64
C ASN A 744 -17.59 -8.79 11.28
N TYR A 745 -18.53 -9.04 10.37
CA TYR A 745 -18.54 -8.58 8.98
C TYR A 745 -19.97 -8.24 8.56
N THR A 746 -20.14 -7.18 7.78
CA THR A 746 -21.39 -6.83 7.11
C THR A 746 -21.10 -6.41 5.67
N TYR A 747 -22.05 -6.69 4.78
CA TYR A 747 -21.98 -6.33 3.37
C TYR A 747 -23.30 -5.71 2.92
N ALA A 748 -23.22 -4.66 2.10
CA ALA A 748 -24.36 -4.06 1.43
C ALA A 748 -23.95 -3.65 0.01
N THR A 749 -24.91 -3.65 -0.91
CA THR A 749 -24.70 -3.22 -2.29
C THR A 749 -25.84 -2.29 -2.73
N GLN A 750 -25.51 -1.27 -3.51
CA GLN A 750 -26.47 -0.36 -4.14
C GLN A 750 -26.12 -0.19 -5.62
N THR A 751 -27.11 -0.18 -6.50
CA THR A 751 -26.90 -0.03 -7.95
C THR A 751 -27.71 1.15 -8.49
N TYR A 752 -27.06 2.02 -9.26
CA TYR A 752 -27.66 3.20 -9.87
C TYR A 752 -27.45 3.21 -11.38
N ASN A 753 -28.41 3.74 -12.15
CA ASN A 753 -28.20 3.99 -13.58
C ASN A 753 -27.43 5.30 -13.76
N THR A 754 -26.27 5.25 -14.42
CA THR A 754 -25.44 6.43 -14.69
C THR A 754 -25.91 7.22 -15.91
N GLN A 755 -26.66 6.58 -16.82
CA GLN A 755 -27.30 7.20 -17.97
C GLN A 755 -28.71 6.65 -18.20
N PRO A 756 -29.61 7.41 -18.86
CA PRO A 756 -30.88 6.87 -19.33
C PRO A 756 -30.65 5.70 -20.31
N PRO A 757 -31.41 4.59 -20.19
CA PRO A 757 -31.33 3.49 -21.14
C PRO A 757 -31.56 3.95 -22.59
N ARG A 758 -30.77 3.41 -23.53
CA ARG A 758 -30.91 3.68 -24.97
C ARG A 758 -31.35 2.41 -25.69
N SER A 759 -32.22 2.52 -26.70
CA SER A 759 -32.72 1.36 -27.46
C SER A 759 -32.60 1.57 -28.98
N TYR A 760 -32.18 0.52 -29.69
CA TYR A 760 -31.94 0.51 -31.15
C TYR A 760 -32.61 -0.70 -31.80
N GLN A 761 -33.19 -0.55 -32.99
CA GLN A 761 -33.74 -1.66 -33.77
C GLN A 761 -32.65 -2.25 -34.66
N THR A 762 -32.45 -3.57 -34.64
CA THR A 762 -31.33 -4.26 -35.32
C THR A 762 -31.75 -5.29 -36.36
N ALA A 763 -32.99 -5.78 -36.30
CA ALA A 763 -33.55 -6.64 -37.34
C ALA A 763 -35.06 -6.45 -37.44
N GLN A 764 -35.58 -6.64 -38.65
CA GLN A 764 -37.01 -6.67 -38.94
C GLN A 764 -37.26 -7.62 -40.10
N TRP A 765 -38.23 -8.53 -39.95
CA TRP A 765 -38.64 -9.43 -41.02
C TRP A 765 -40.08 -9.91 -40.81
N SER A 766 -40.69 -10.44 -41.87
CA SER A 766 -42.03 -11.02 -41.83
C SER A 766 -41.98 -12.48 -42.31
N THR A 767 -42.86 -13.33 -41.80
CA THR A 767 -43.07 -14.70 -42.31
C THR A 767 -44.54 -14.92 -42.58
N SER A 768 -44.89 -15.39 -43.79
CA SER A 768 -46.28 -15.66 -44.16
C SER A 768 -46.53 -17.15 -44.39
N THR A 769 -47.67 -17.66 -43.92
CA THR A 769 -48.13 -19.02 -44.22
C THR A 769 -48.99 -19.04 -45.49
N TRP A 770 -49.05 -20.20 -46.15
CA TRP A 770 -49.85 -20.40 -47.36
C TRP A 770 -51.35 -20.12 -47.19
N TYR A 771 -51.85 -20.05 -45.94
CA TYR A 771 -53.24 -19.76 -45.59
C TYR A 771 -53.45 -18.33 -45.06
N GLY A 772 -52.49 -17.41 -45.27
CA GLY A 772 -52.69 -15.97 -45.07
C GLY A 772 -52.39 -15.43 -43.67
N LYS A 773 -51.72 -16.20 -42.80
CA LYS A 773 -51.18 -15.67 -41.53
C LYS A 773 -49.81 -15.05 -41.80
N THR A 774 -49.63 -13.77 -41.48
CA THR A 774 -48.33 -13.09 -41.50
C THR A 774 -47.90 -12.79 -40.07
N THR A 775 -46.67 -13.15 -39.73
CA THR A 775 -46.04 -12.82 -38.45
C THR A 775 -44.90 -11.86 -38.70
N ASN A 776 -44.95 -10.68 -38.08
CA ASN A 776 -43.89 -9.69 -38.12
C ASN A 776 -42.99 -9.89 -36.91
N TYR A 777 -41.68 -9.80 -37.13
CA TYR A 777 -40.67 -9.89 -36.09
C TYR A 777 -39.80 -8.63 -36.09
N GLN A 778 -39.48 -8.16 -34.89
CA GLN A 778 -38.58 -7.01 -34.68
C GLN A 778 -37.61 -7.30 -33.55
N THR A 779 -36.32 -7.05 -33.76
CA THR A 779 -35.28 -7.20 -32.74
C THR A 779 -34.80 -5.84 -32.24
N TRP A 780 -34.89 -5.62 -30.93
CA TRP A 780 -34.42 -4.42 -30.25
C TRP A 780 -33.23 -4.72 -29.35
N VAL A 781 -32.28 -3.80 -29.31
CA VAL A 781 -31.11 -3.82 -28.44
C VAL A 781 -31.20 -2.65 -27.47
N THR A 782 -31.21 -2.92 -26.16
CA THR A 782 -31.24 -1.90 -25.11
C THR A 782 -29.91 -1.87 -24.35
N GLU A 783 -29.31 -0.69 -24.21
CA GLU A 783 -28.10 -0.46 -23.41
C GLU A 783 -28.43 0.25 -22.11
N VAL A 784 -27.94 -0.28 -20.99
CA VAL A 784 -28.07 0.31 -19.65
C VAL A 784 -26.68 0.48 -19.04
N TYR A 785 -26.34 1.67 -18.60
CA TYR A 785 -25.10 1.95 -17.88
C TYR A 785 -25.41 2.03 -16.38
N GLN A 786 -24.75 1.19 -15.58
CA GLN A 786 -24.99 1.07 -14.15
C GLN A 786 -23.70 1.21 -13.34
N GLU A 787 -23.81 1.75 -12.13
CA GLU A 787 -22.75 1.74 -11.15
C GLU A 787 -23.24 0.99 -9.91
N THR A 788 -22.55 -0.08 -9.57
CA THR A 788 -22.78 -0.88 -8.36
C THR A 788 -21.73 -0.52 -7.31
N VAL A 789 -22.17 0.03 -6.18
CA VAL A 789 -21.32 0.32 -5.02
C VAL A 789 -21.51 -0.77 -3.98
N SER A 790 -20.44 -1.46 -3.63
CA SER A 790 -20.38 -2.51 -2.62
C SER A 790 -19.64 -2.01 -1.38
N THR A 791 -20.31 -2.04 -0.23
CA THR A 791 -19.80 -1.54 1.04
C THR A 791 -19.60 -2.69 2.01
N HIS A 792 -18.38 -2.77 2.55
CA HIS A 792 -17.93 -3.78 3.50
C HIS A 792 -17.63 -3.13 4.84
N THR A 793 -17.98 -3.77 5.95
CA THR A 793 -17.57 -3.29 7.27
C THR A 793 -17.15 -4.43 8.18
N PHE A 794 -16.05 -4.23 8.91
CA PHE A 794 -15.46 -5.16 9.87
C PHE A 794 -15.33 -4.50 11.22
N LYS A 795 -15.33 -5.30 12.30
CA LYS A 795 -15.02 -4.76 13.64
C LYS A 795 -13.61 -4.14 13.68
N ALA A 796 -13.47 -3.05 14.41
CA ALA A 796 -12.20 -2.36 14.66
C ALA A 796 -11.96 -2.12 16.17
N ASP A 797 -12.69 -2.86 17.02
CA ASP A 797 -12.63 -2.81 18.48
C ASP A 797 -12.01 -4.08 19.10
N ARG A 798 -11.13 -4.78 18.36
CA ARG A 798 -10.50 -6.02 18.84
C ARG A 798 -9.37 -5.73 19.83
N GLY A 799 -9.10 -6.67 20.73
CA GLY A 799 -8.02 -6.53 21.70
C GLY A 799 -6.64 -6.39 21.05
N ILE A 800 -5.78 -5.60 21.68
CA ILE A 800 -4.38 -5.39 21.30
C ILE A 800 -3.51 -5.96 22.42
N ALA A 801 -2.64 -6.92 22.09
CA ALA A 801 -1.71 -7.47 23.07
C ALA A 801 -0.62 -6.43 23.42
N ILE A 802 -0.25 -6.35 24.69
CA ILE A 802 0.87 -5.54 25.19
C ILE A 802 1.86 -6.50 25.84
N ASP A 803 3.09 -6.53 25.30
CA ASP A 803 4.19 -7.33 25.82
C ASP A 803 5.35 -6.39 26.21
N PHE A 804 5.75 -6.42 27.47
CA PHE A 804 6.98 -5.76 27.92
C PHE A 804 8.12 -6.76 27.83
N ILE A 805 9.02 -6.53 26.86
CA ILE A 805 10.10 -7.45 26.53
C ILE A 805 11.40 -7.10 27.29
N GLY A 806 12.34 -8.05 27.31
CA GLY A 806 13.62 -7.95 28.03
C GLY A 806 13.66 -8.81 29.29
N THR A 807 14.86 -9.02 29.82
CA THR A 807 15.09 -9.82 31.03
C THR A 807 15.35 -8.96 32.25
N GLU A 808 15.16 -9.51 33.45
CA GLU A 808 15.52 -8.85 34.72
C GLU A 808 17.04 -8.73 34.91
N SER A 809 17.80 -9.66 34.31
CA SER A 809 19.26 -9.64 34.31
C SER A 809 19.80 -9.96 32.91
N PRO A 810 20.70 -9.14 32.34
CA PRO A 810 21.23 -9.37 31.00
C PRO A 810 22.22 -10.54 30.96
N THR A 811 22.26 -11.21 29.81
CA THR A 811 23.33 -12.15 29.46
C THR A 811 24.15 -11.57 28.30
N LEU A 812 25.47 -11.59 28.45
CA LEU A 812 26.40 -11.21 27.40
C LEU A 812 27.35 -12.38 27.15
N THR A 813 27.22 -13.02 25.99
CA THR A 813 28.02 -14.19 25.62
C THR A 813 28.83 -13.90 24.36
N VAL A 814 30.13 -14.16 24.41
CA VAL A 814 31.01 -14.17 23.23
C VAL A 814 31.75 -15.51 23.19
N GLN A 815 31.59 -16.24 22.10
CA GLN A 815 32.24 -17.53 21.87
C GLN A 815 33.14 -17.46 20.65
N SER A 816 34.36 -18.00 20.75
CA SER A 816 35.32 -18.12 19.65
C SER A 816 36.10 -19.43 19.77
N ASN A 817 35.43 -20.52 19.39
CA ASN A 817 35.88 -21.89 19.69
C ASN A 817 36.62 -22.58 18.53
N ASN A 818 36.66 -21.95 17.35
CA ASN A 818 37.24 -22.54 16.13
C ASN A 818 38.64 -22.00 15.77
N GLY A 819 39.38 -21.48 16.75
CA GLY A 819 40.80 -21.10 16.61
C GLY A 819 41.11 -19.61 16.77
N GLY A 820 40.12 -18.72 16.66
CA GLY A 820 40.31 -17.28 16.92
C GLY A 820 40.34 -16.93 18.41
N ARG A 821 41.22 -16.01 18.81
CA ARG A 821 41.23 -15.34 20.12
C ARG A 821 40.09 -14.32 20.21
N ILE A 822 39.69 -13.98 21.44
CA ILE A 822 38.84 -12.81 21.72
C ILE A 822 39.75 -11.67 22.17
N LEU A 823 39.74 -10.57 21.44
CA LEU A 823 40.48 -9.35 21.73
C LEU A 823 39.50 -8.29 22.25
N LEU A 824 39.81 -7.63 23.36
CA LEU A 824 38.99 -6.58 23.94
C LEU A 824 39.69 -5.23 23.77
N ALA A 825 39.21 -4.45 22.80
CA ALA A 825 39.70 -3.10 22.55
C ALA A 825 38.97 -2.06 23.43
N GLY A 826 37.73 -2.32 23.83
CA GLY A 826 37.02 -1.45 24.76
C GLY A 826 36.16 -2.22 25.76
N PRO A 827 35.35 -1.50 26.54
CA PRO A 827 34.68 -2.07 27.69
C PRO A 827 33.55 -3.01 27.26
N VAL A 828 33.42 -4.12 27.98
CA VAL A 828 32.25 -5.02 27.95
C VAL A 828 31.42 -4.71 29.18
N LEU A 829 30.32 -3.98 29.01
CA LEU A 829 29.53 -3.43 30.10
C LEU A 829 28.28 -4.27 30.35
N ASN A 830 28.28 -5.00 31.47
CA ASN A 830 27.15 -5.79 31.96
C ASN A 830 27.10 -5.76 33.50
N PRO A 831 26.85 -4.58 34.12
CA PRO A 831 26.89 -4.43 35.58
C PRO A 831 25.77 -5.19 36.32
N ALA A 832 24.67 -5.52 35.64
CA ALA A 832 23.47 -6.10 36.24
C ALA A 832 23.28 -7.60 35.95
N GLY A 833 24.25 -8.23 35.26
CA GLY A 833 24.06 -9.57 34.68
C GLY A 833 25.34 -10.39 34.56
N THR A 834 25.28 -11.47 33.78
CA THR A 834 26.41 -12.40 33.60
C THR A 834 27.08 -12.21 32.24
N THR A 835 28.39 -11.97 32.27
CA THR A 835 29.25 -11.94 31.07
C THR A 835 30.02 -13.25 30.95
N THR A 836 29.91 -13.90 29.80
CA THR A 836 30.63 -15.14 29.46
C THR A 836 31.48 -14.91 28.21
N LEU A 837 32.80 -14.94 28.35
CA LEU A 837 33.74 -14.93 27.23
C LEU A 837 34.41 -16.31 27.16
N GLN A 838 34.29 -16.99 26.03
CA GLN A 838 34.84 -18.33 25.82
C GLN A 838 35.66 -18.36 24.52
N SER A 839 36.94 -18.70 24.62
CA SER A 839 37.81 -18.92 23.46
C SER A 839 38.64 -20.18 23.64
N ALA A 840 38.79 -20.95 22.57
CA ALA A 840 39.69 -22.10 22.54
C ALA A 840 41.18 -21.71 22.45
N SER A 841 41.49 -20.50 21.97
CA SER A 841 42.86 -20.00 21.78
C SER A 841 43.31 -19.06 22.90
N GLY A 842 42.49 -18.08 23.28
CA GLY A 842 42.83 -17.13 24.34
C GLY A 842 41.98 -15.86 24.34
N ILE A 843 42.00 -15.13 25.45
CA ILE A 843 41.31 -13.85 25.64
C ILE A 843 42.37 -12.81 26.01
N LEU A 844 42.43 -11.70 25.28
CA LEU A 844 43.43 -10.65 25.47
C LEU A 844 42.77 -9.27 25.49
N GLN A 845 43.14 -8.42 26.44
CA GLN A 845 42.81 -7.00 26.39
C GLN A 845 43.90 -6.27 25.60
N THR A 846 43.52 -5.53 24.56
CA THR A 846 44.46 -4.91 23.61
C THR A 846 44.80 -3.45 23.92
N ASN A 847 44.28 -2.92 25.04
CA ASN A 847 44.51 -1.57 25.55
C ASN A 847 45.05 -1.55 26.98
#